data_AF-A0A1J9QGU7-F1
#
_entry.id   AF-A0A1J9QGU7-F1
#
_cell.length_a   1.000
_cell.length_b   1.000
_cell.length_c   1.000
_cell.angle_alpha   90.00
_cell.angle_beta   90.00
_cell.angle_gamma   90.00
#
_symmetry.space_group_name_H-M   'P 1'
#
loop_
_entity.id
_entity.type
_entity.pdbx_description
1 polymer ?
#
loop_
_entity_poly.entity_id
_entity_poly.type
_entity_poly.pdbx_seq_one_letter_code
_entity_poly.pdbx_strand_id
1 'polypeptide(L)'
;MDTKRKLEHDSSRAMTTGNSVKRHKGLRSPEPDTFSSSSGTSSERALKRTAKIQSRLEKLRKLTRKLLSHPEQVQAVHGSGQDVIVALAELGKAFSPTKSTPESLYYSQSPRNRLHLRSLQLHAQKALPPLPPVLDKQLQTAMFTHEGINNPTTVSLPERNYERMELLGDAYIEIIATRLVWDTFPRLPAGRLSQIRELLVKNETLAEYATLYGLDQKLLVPPDIRNQTKTWTKVKGDVFEAYVAAIILSNRENGVQLVEDWLTQLWIPKLEQIEKEKPVLRYKEELAKLIMDKGIKLSYVDEKKSASHPGGLQTFFIGVYLTGWGHKNKCLGSGTGLSKVIAGNEAARKALENPMTHRAAAAKQAFQAAKLEGEAAAAAPVHLGPALYHYLKPIETMRSRIARVCRSSYRSFSTSPGRSRAQLAYQTWPAQNDSTTIDERRNPIVFMHGLFGSKQNNRSISKALGNHLKTRIYALDLRNHGDSPHLPEHDYTTMADDVEEFIHNLKLAKPILIGHSMGAKTAMTVALRSPELISSLISVDNAPVSAKLGSQFSKYVKGMQEIEGANITKQSEADRILQQYEESLPIRQFLLTNLMRSKVDNTLKFRVPVQLLGESLDELAGFPFNASDNVKFEGPSLFIRGTKSRYVQKKSFPVIAHFFPNYKLVDVDAGHWVISENPEGFKNG
;
A
#
# COMPACT_ATOMS: atom_id res chain seq x y z
N MET A 1 24.52 -64.22 -17.53
CA MET A 1 25.94 -64.47 -17.86
C MET A 1 26.76 -63.64 -16.89
N ASP A 2 26.79 -64.06 -15.63
CA ASP A 2 27.83 -64.93 -15.03
C ASP A 2 29.18 -64.20 -14.94
N THR A 3 29.46 -63.50 -13.85
CA THR A 3 30.20 -63.95 -12.64
C THR A 3 31.58 -64.54 -12.90
N LYS A 4 32.63 -63.90 -12.33
CA LYS A 4 33.48 -64.42 -11.23
C LYS A 4 34.83 -63.69 -11.20
N ARG A 5 35.24 -63.22 -10.01
CA ARG A 5 36.39 -63.81 -9.28
C ARG A 5 36.43 -63.34 -7.82
N LYS A 6 36.45 -64.35 -6.95
CA LYS A 6 36.76 -64.32 -5.51
C LYS A 6 38.25 -64.05 -5.28
N LEU A 7 38.58 -63.53 -4.10
CA LEU A 7 39.71 -64.00 -3.28
C LEU A 7 39.28 -63.91 -1.81
N GLU A 8 39.29 -65.07 -1.14
CA GLU A 8 39.18 -65.25 0.31
C GLU A 8 40.59 -65.32 0.90
N HIS A 9 40.75 -64.90 2.16
CA HIS A 9 41.73 -65.52 3.06
C HIS A 9 41.15 -65.60 4.47
N ASP A 10 41.47 -66.73 5.09
CA ASP A 10 40.79 -67.42 6.18
C ASP A 10 41.51 -67.21 7.54
N SER A 11 40.79 -67.53 8.63
CA SER A 11 41.25 -68.35 9.79
C SER A 11 41.16 -67.79 11.24
N SER A 12 40.55 -68.65 12.08
CA SER A 12 40.73 -68.97 13.53
C SER A 12 39.53 -68.66 14.47
N ARG A 13 38.64 -69.62 14.82
CA ARG A 13 38.61 -70.68 15.91
C ARG A 13 38.58 -70.11 17.36
N ALA A 14 37.79 -70.57 18.36
CA ALA A 14 37.00 -71.78 18.61
C ALA A 14 35.97 -71.63 19.81
N MET A 15 34.87 -72.43 19.79
CA MET A 15 34.14 -73.23 20.83
C MET A 15 34.07 -72.81 22.34
N THR A 16 33.04 -73.05 23.19
CA THR A 16 32.14 -74.22 23.38
C THR A 16 30.97 -73.96 24.39
N THR A 17 29.77 -74.45 24.06
CA THR A 17 28.64 -75.10 24.82
C THR A 17 28.30 -74.91 26.32
N GLY A 18 26.98 -74.90 26.62
CA GLY A 18 26.38 -75.40 27.89
C GLY A 18 24.83 -75.29 27.96
N ASN A 19 24.13 -76.43 28.14
CA ASN A 19 22.68 -76.67 28.03
C ASN A 19 22.00 -76.92 29.41
N SER A 20 20.67 -76.66 29.55
CA SER A 20 19.62 -77.50 30.22
C SER A 20 18.47 -76.64 30.82
N VAL A 21 17.21 -76.65 30.35
CA VAL A 21 16.06 -77.61 30.43
C VAL A 21 15.02 -77.33 31.55
N LYS A 22 13.86 -76.79 31.10
CA LYS A 22 12.41 -77.03 31.40
C LYS A 22 11.83 -77.08 32.84
N ARG A 23 10.72 -76.34 33.03
CA ARG A 23 9.38 -76.89 33.38
C ARG A 23 8.21 -75.90 33.13
N HIS A 24 7.12 -76.40 32.57
CA HIS A 24 5.89 -75.72 32.10
C HIS A 24 4.77 -75.63 33.17
N LYS A 25 3.96 -74.57 33.09
CA LYS A 25 2.49 -74.49 33.34
C LYS A 25 1.97 -73.29 32.51
N GLY A 26 1.12 -73.47 31.50
CA GLY A 26 -0.36 -73.47 31.61
C GLY A 26 -0.93 -72.43 30.63
N LEU A 27 -1.51 -72.88 29.51
CA LEU A 27 -1.94 -72.06 28.36
C LEU A 27 -3.21 -71.22 28.62
N ARG A 28 -3.19 -69.97 28.10
CA ARG A 28 -4.29 -69.35 27.32
C ARG A 28 -3.66 -68.45 26.24
N SER A 29 -3.86 -68.81 24.97
CA SER A 29 -3.36 -68.11 23.76
C SER A 29 -4.29 -66.94 23.38
N PRO A 30 -3.85 -65.93 22.59
CA PRO A 30 -3.43 -66.13 21.19
C PRO A 30 -2.11 -65.43 20.77
N GLU A 31 -1.49 -66.00 19.72
CA GLU A 31 -0.27 -65.61 18.98
C GLU A 31 -0.44 -64.35 18.09
N PRO A 32 0.62 -63.85 17.36
CA PRO A 32 2.07 -64.08 17.48
C PRO A 32 2.88 -62.78 17.65
N ASP A 33 3.91 -62.79 18.51
CA ASP A 33 4.92 -61.73 18.59
C ASP A 33 6.09 -62.00 17.63
N THR A 34 6.23 -61.13 16.63
CA THR A 34 7.46 -60.96 15.85
C THR A 34 8.42 -60.02 16.57
N PHE A 35 9.64 -60.49 16.79
CA PHE A 35 10.82 -59.69 17.15
C PHE A 35 10.93 -58.41 16.30
N SER A 36 11.07 -57.25 16.95
CA SER A 36 11.78 -56.12 16.33
C SER A 36 12.62 -55.38 17.37
N SER A 37 13.91 -55.31 17.06
CA SER A 37 14.99 -54.59 17.71
C SER A 37 14.67 -53.12 18.01
N SER A 38 14.81 -52.73 19.28
CA SER A 38 14.75 -51.34 19.72
C SER A 38 16.11 -50.64 19.56
N SER A 39 16.28 -49.88 18.48
CA SER A 39 17.30 -48.82 18.38
C SER A 39 16.70 -47.59 17.69
N GLY A 40 15.71 -46.97 18.34
CA GLY A 40 15.13 -45.71 17.90
C GLY A 40 16.10 -44.55 18.12
N THR A 41 16.39 -43.81 17.06
CA THR A 41 17.27 -42.64 17.03
C THR A 41 16.70 -41.50 17.91
N SER A 42 17.57 -40.59 18.36
CA SER A 42 17.23 -39.40 19.18
C SER A 42 15.99 -38.63 18.70
N SER A 43 15.80 -38.55 17.37
CA SER A 43 14.68 -37.89 16.71
C SER A 43 13.33 -38.57 16.98
N GLU A 44 13.29 -39.89 17.01
CA GLU A 44 12.05 -40.66 17.21
C GLU A 44 11.56 -40.56 18.67
N ARG A 45 12.48 -40.47 19.63
CA ARG A 45 12.17 -40.20 21.03
C ARG A 45 11.64 -38.78 21.23
N ALA A 46 12.19 -37.80 20.50
CA ALA A 46 11.70 -36.42 20.52
C ALA A 46 10.26 -36.33 19.97
N LEU A 47 9.98 -36.98 18.83
CA LEU A 47 8.65 -37.03 18.24
C LEU A 47 7.61 -37.70 19.16
N LYS A 48 7.96 -38.83 19.79
CA LYS A 48 7.08 -39.51 20.78
C LYS A 48 6.84 -38.64 22.01
N ARG A 49 7.85 -37.85 22.45
CA ARG A 49 7.73 -36.91 23.57
C ARG A 49 6.80 -35.75 23.23
N THR A 50 6.91 -35.17 22.03
CA THR A 50 6.05 -34.08 21.55
C THR A 50 4.60 -34.53 21.41
N ALA A 51 4.35 -35.70 20.84
CA ALA A 51 3.01 -36.29 20.74
C ALA A 51 2.37 -36.52 22.12
N LYS A 52 3.16 -36.98 23.10
CA LYS A 52 2.70 -37.19 24.48
C LYS A 52 2.38 -35.87 25.18
N ILE A 53 3.13 -34.80 24.92
CA ILE A 53 2.87 -33.45 25.44
C ILE A 53 1.58 -32.89 24.85
N GLN A 54 1.39 -32.99 23.53
CA GLN A 54 0.17 -32.53 22.86
C GLN A 54 -1.08 -33.26 23.37
N SER A 55 -1.00 -34.59 23.55
CA SER A 55 -2.09 -35.39 24.13
C SER A 55 -2.45 -34.94 25.56
N ARG A 56 -1.44 -34.65 26.39
CA ARG A 56 -1.64 -34.13 27.75
C ARG A 56 -2.25 -32.73 27.75
N LEU A 57 -1.82 -31.87 26.84
CA LEU A 57 -2.36 -30.52 26.68
C LEU A 57 -3.84 -30.55 26.30
N GLU A 58 -4.24 -31.42 25.38
CA GLU A 58 -5.65 -31.55 24.98
C GLU A 58 -6.53 -32.12 26.10
N LYS A 59 -6.01 -33.07 26.88
CA LYS A 59 -6.69 -33.57 28.08
C LYS A 59 -6.90 -32.44 29.10
N LEU A 60 -5.87 -31.62 29.34
CA LEU A 60 -5.97 -30.47 30.23
C LEU A 60 -6.99 -29.45 29.72
N ARG A 61 -6.97 -29.16 28.41
CA ARG A 61 -7.92 -28.25 27.73
C ARG A 61 -9.39 -28.68 27.88
N LYS A 62 -9.65 -29.98 27.79
CA LYS A 62 -10.99 -30.57 27.99
C LYS A 62 -11.40 -30.52 29.45
N LEU A 63 -10.48 -30.83 30.37
CA LEU A 63 -10.73 -30.78 31.81
C LEU A 63 -11.08 -29.37 32.27
N THR A 64 -10.30 -28.36 31.86
CA THR A 64 -10.54 -26.94 32.17
C THR A 64 -11.91 -26.49 31.67
N ARG A 65 -12.30 -26.84 30.44
CA ARG A 65 -13.64 -26.53 29.91
C ARG A 65 -14.77 -27.17 30.71
N LYS A 66 -14.61 -28.44 31.10
CA LYS A 66 -15.61 -29.19 31.87
C LYS A 66 -15.82 -28.62 33.28
N LEU A 67 -14.73 -28.16 33.92
CA LEU A 67 -14.77 -27.56 35.26
C LEU A 67 -15.30 -26.12 35.24
N LEU A 68 -14.98 -25.33 34.21
CA LEU A 68 -15.56 -24.00 34.02
C LEU A 68 -17.06 -24.02 33.72
N SER A 69 -17.59 -25.11 33.15
CA SER A 69 -19.02 -25.23 32.87
C SER A 69 -19.84 -25.75 34.06
N HIS A 70 -19.20 -26.11 35.18
CA HIS A 70 -19.86 -26.59 36.41
C HIS A 70 -19.17 -25.99 37.66
N PRO A 71 -19.18 -24.66 37.83
CA PRO A 71 -18.45 -23.97 38.91
C PRO A 71 -18.88 -24.41 40.32
N GLU A 72 -20.12 -24.86 40.50
CA GLU A 72 -20.65 -25.42 41.75
C GLU A 72 -19.91 -26.70 42.21
N GLN A 73 -19.38 -27.51 41.28
CA GLN A 73 -18.58 -28.70 41.63
C GLN A 73 -17.17 -28.34 42.10
N VAL A 74 -16.67 -27.17 41.69
CA VAL A 74 -15.34 -26.65 42.10
C VAL A 74 -15.41 -25.98 43.46
N GLN A 75 -16.54 -25.33 43.79
CA GLN A 75 -16.79 -24.75 45.12
C GLN A 75 -17.04 -25.80 46.21
N ALA A 76 -17.52 -26.99 45.86
CA ALA A 76 -17.76 -28.09 46.79
C ALA A 76 -16.49 -28.75 47.36
N VAL A 77 -15.30 -28.39 46.86
CA VAL A 77 -14.02 -28.91 47.33
C VAL A 77 -13.52 -28.06 48.50
N HIS A 78 -13.42 -28.66 49.69
CA HIS A 78 -12.97 -27.96 50.90
C HIS A 78 -11.54 -27.40 50.75
N GLY A 79 -11.40 -26.07 50.90
CA GLY A 79 -10.14 -25.44 51.28
C GLY A 79 -9.30 -24.73 50.21
N SER A 80 -9.84 -24.38 49.03
CA SER A 80 -9.21 -23.40 48.09
C SER A 80 -10.08 -23.07 46.87
N GLY A 81 -11.41 -23.10 47.01
CA GLY A 81 -12.34 -22.98 45.87
C GLY A 81 -12.16 -21.71 45.03
N GLN A 82 -11.82 -20.57 45.65
CA GLN A 82 -11.70 -19.30 44.94
C GLN A 82 -10.43 -19.22 44.09
N ASP A 83 -9.27 -19.61 44.64
CA ASP A 83 -7.99 -19.59 43.92
C ASP A 83 -7.98 -20.58 42.76
N VAL A 84 -8.63 -21.74 42.94
CA VAL A 84 -8.78 -22.75 41.90
C VAL A 84 -9.69 -22.24 40.77
N ILE A 85 -10.76 -21.50 41.08
CA ILE A 85 -11.63 -20.89 40.05
C ILE A 85 -10.89 -19.79 39.29
N VAL A 86 -10.11 -18.95 39.97
CA VAL A 86 -9.27 -17.92 39.32
C VAL A 86 -8.24 -18.57 38.40
N ALA A 87 -7.52 -19.59 38.87
CA ALA A 87 -6.55 -20.33 38.06
C ALA A 87 -7.23 -21.05 36.87
N LEU A 88 -8.41 -21.63 37.07
CA LEU A 88 -9.19 -22.26 35.99
C LEU A 88 -9.66 -21.23 34.96
N ALA A 89 -10.06 -20.03 35.37
CA ALA A 89 -10.45 -18.95 34.48
C ALA A 89 -9.27 -18.43 33.66
N GLU A 90 -8.08 -18.30 34.28
CA GLU A 90 -6.84 -17.93 33.57
C GLU A 90 -6.41 -19.01 32.57
N LEU A 91 -6.45 -20.29 32.96
CA LEU A 91 -6.22 -21.42 32.05
C LEU A 91 -7.25 -21.46 30.92
N GLY A 92 -8.52 -21.19 31.21
CA GLY A 92 -9.58 -21.11 30.21
C GLY A 92 -9.35 -19.98 29.21
N LYS A 93 -8.85 -18.83 29.67
CA LYS A 93 -8.46 -17.69 28.83
C LYS A 93 -7.23 -18.02 27.98
N ALA A 94 -6.22 -18.69 28.54
CA ALA A 94 -5.03 -19.14 27.82
C ALA A 94 -5.36 -20.22 26.76
N PHE A 95 -6.41 -21.03 27.00
CA PHE A 95 -6.86 -22.07 26.07
C PHE A 95 -7.93 -21.63 25.08
N SER A 96 -8.57 -20.48 25.28
CA SER A 96 -9.54 -19.93 24.34
C SER A 96 -8.82 -19.51 23.07
N PRO A 97 -9.33 -19.86 21.88
CA PRO A 97 -8.79 -19.32 20.65
C PRO A 97 -9.11 -17.82 20.63
N THR A 98 -8.12 -16.98 20.91
CA THR A 98 -8.16 -15.62 20.39
C THR A 98 -8.29 -15.75 18.88
N LYS A 99 -9.44 -15.37 18.33
CA LYS A 99 -9.53 -15.10 16.89
C LYS A 99 -8.67 -13.87 16.63
N SER A 100 -7.36 -14.07 16.55
CA SER A 100 -6.46 -13.08 15.98
C SER A 100 -6.78 -12.99 14.49
N THR A 101 -6.99 -11.77 14.01
CA THR A 101 -7.00 -11.49 12.58
C THR A 101 -5.63 -11.89 11.99
N PRO A 102 -5.54 -12.26 10.69
CA PRO A 102 -4.27 -12.62 10.07
C PRO A 102 -3.18 -11.55 10.22
N GLU A 103 -3.56 -10.27 10.24
CA GLU A 103 -2.66 -9.14 10.54
C GLU A 103 -2.08 -9.18 11.96
N SER A 104 -2.88 -9.56 12.96
CA SER A 104 -2.42 -9.67 14.35
C SER A 104 -1.39 -10.79 14.53
N LEU A 105 -1.52 -11.90 13.79
CA LEU A 105 -0.55 -13.00 13.81
C LEU A 105 0.79 -12.58 13.22
N TYR A 106 0.78 -11.87 12.08
CA TYR A 106 1.99 -11.36 11.42
C TYR A 106 2.84 -10.48 12.36
N TYR A 107 2.23 -9.49 13.01
CA TYR A 107 2.97 -8.61 13.93
C TYR A 107 3.32 -9.31 15.25
N SER A 108 2.46 -10.19 15.79
CA SER A 108 2.74 -10.88 17.07
C SER A 108 3.98 -11.79 17.04
N GLN A 109 4.38 -12.27 15.86
CA GLN A 109 5.55 -13.11 15.66
C GLN A 109 6.79 -12.34 15.19
N SER A 110 6.68 -11.01 15.00
CA SER A 110 7.78 -10.16 14.54
C SER A 110 9.00 -10.25 15.49
N PRO A 111 10.24 -10.31 14.96
CA PRO A 111 11.46 -10.22 15.75
C PRO A 111 11.47 -9.00 16.68
N ARG A 112 10.87 -7.87 16.27
CA ARG A 112 10.72 -6.67 17.12
C ARG A 112 10.06 -7.05 18.44
N ASN A 113 8.86 -7.62 18.39
CA ASN A 113 8.06 -7.91 19.59
C ASN A 113 8.74 -8.95 20.50
N ARG A 114 9.43 -9.94 19.94
CA ARG A 114 10.19 -10.93 20.72
C ARG A 114 11.38 -10.34 21.46
N LEU A 115 12.08 -9.37 20.86
CA LEU A 115 13.39 -8.91 21.32
C LEU A 115 13.35 -7.54 22.01
N HIS A 116 12.27 -6.77 21.84
CA HIS A 116 12.11 -5.39 22.28
C HIS A 116 12.58 -5.08 23.70
N LEU A 117 12.04 -5.79 24.70
CA LEU A 117 12.37 -5.54 26.10
C LEU A 117 13.85 -5.81 26.40
N ARG A 118 14.40 -6.92 25.85
CA ARG A 118 15.80 -7.31 26.03
C ARG A 118 16.75 -6.30 25.40
N SER A 119 16.43 -5.82 24.19
CA SER A 119 17.23 -4.81 23.48
C SER A 119 17.30 -3.50 24.25
N LEU A 120 16.17 -3.03 24.78
CA LEU A 120 16.11 -1.80 25.57
C LEU A 120 16.88 -1.94 26.90
N GLN A 121 16.82 -3.10 27.54
CA GLN A 121 17.57 -3.38 28.76
C GLN A 121 19.09 -3.35 28.51
N LEU A 122 19.56 -3.99 27.44
CA LEU A 122 20.98 -3.98 27.06
C LEU A 122 21.45 -2.55 26.76
N HIS A 123 20.68 -1.79 25.99
CA HIS A 123 21.01 -0.41 25.68
C HIS A 123 21.05 0.49 26.91
N ALA A 124 20.11 0.34 27.85
CA ALA A 124 20.12 1.07 29.13
C ALA A 124 21.39 0.78 29.95
N GLN A 125 21.95 -0.42 29.81
CA GLN A 125 23.22 -0.83 30.43
C GLN A 125 24.45 -0.43 29.61
N LYS A 126 24.29 0.30 28.50
CA LYS A 126 25.33 0.60 27.51
C LYS A 126 26.05 -0.65 26.99
N ALA A 127 25.36 -1.80 27.01
CA ALA A 127 25.86 -3.08 26.55
C ALA A 127 25.38 -3.36 25.13
N LEU A 128 26.23 -4.00 24.34
CA LEU A 128 25.87 -4.51 23.01
C LEU A 128 25.29 -5.93 23.13
N PRO A 129 24.38 -6.34 22.23
CA PRO A 129 24.00 -7.74 22.14
C PRO A 129 25.25 -8.60 21.81
N PRO A 130 25.28 -9.86 22.28
CA PRO A 130 26.45 -10.71 22.07
C PRO A 130 26.69 -10.94 20.58
N LEU A 131 27.96 -10.84 20.17
CA LEU A 131 28.37 -11.03 18.78
C LEU A 131 28.18 -12.50 18.36
N PRO A 132 27.42 -12.80 17.29
CA PRO A 132 27.18 -14.19 16.87
C PRO A 132 28.46 -14.87 16.38
N PRO A 133 28.71 -16.15 16.72
CA PRO A 133 29.93 -16.82 16.31
C PRO A 133 29.88 -17.23 14.83
N VAL A 134 30.99 -17.00 14.13
CA VAL A 134 31.27 -17.60 12.81
C VAL A 134 31.94 -18.94 13.07
N LEU A 135 31.33 -20.06 12.66
CA LEU A 135 31.83 -21.40 13.01
C LEU A 135 32.93 -21.91 12.07
N ASP A 136 32.98 -21.40 10.85
CA ASP A 136 33.93 -21.81 9.83
C ASP A 136 35.23 -21.00 9.92
N LYS A 137 36.36 -21.69 10.10
CA LYS A 137 37.67 -21.05 10.24
C LYS A 137 38.15 -20.37 8.97
N GLN A 138 37.81 -20.88 7.79
CA GLN A 138 38.21 -20.28 6.51
C GLN A 138 37.46 -18.95 6.32
N LEU A 139 36.15 -18.95 6.57
CA LEU A 139 35.34 -17.72 6.55
C LEU A 139 35.84 -16.69 7.57
N GLN A 140 36.24 -17.12 8.77
CA GLN A 140 36.81 -16.22 9.78
C GLN A 140 38.06 -15.49 9.30
N THR A 141 38.96 -16.18 8.59
CA THR A 141 40.17 -15.54 8.03
C THR A 141 39.81 -14.64 6.85
N ALA A 142 38.96 -15.12 5.95
CA ALA A 142 38.60 -14.40 4.73
C ALA A 142 37.85 -13.10 5.01
N MET A 143 36.91 -13.10 5.97
CA MET A 143 36.09 -11.92 6.28
C MET A 143 36.90 -10.75 6.88
N PHE A 144 38.07 -11.02 7.45
CA PHE A 144 38.98 -9.99 7.96
C PHE A 144 40.11 -9.65 7.01
N THR A 145 40.11 -10.15 5.77
CA THR A 145 41.19 -9.92 4.80
C THR A 145 40.71 -8.99 3.69
N HIS A 146 41.34 -7.81 3.58
CA HIS A 146 41.08 -6.82 2.52
C HIS A 146 41.62 -7.27 1.16
N GLU A 147 40.98 -6.87 0.07
CA GLU A 147 41.37 -7.25 -1.31
C GLU A 147 42.83 -6.91 -1.65
N GLY A 148 43.32 -5.75 -1.18
CA GLY A 148 44.71 -5.32 -1.33
C GLY A 148 45.76 -6.10 -0.52
N ILE A 149 45.37 -7.12 0.25
CA ILE A 149 46.31 -8.03 0.92
C ILE A 149 46.53 -9.27 0.06
N ASN A 150 47.74 -9.43 -0.47
CA ASN A 150 48.14 -10.61 -1.23
C ASN A 150 48.52 -11.75 -0.28
N ASN A 151 47.78 -12.86 -0.29
CA ASN A 151 48.13 -14.07 0.44
C ASN A 151 48.56 -15.18 -0.54
N PRO A 152 49.85 -15.58 -0.57
CA PRO A 152 50.38 -16.50 -1.58
C PRO A 152 49.81 -17.92 -1.50
N THR A 153 49.14 -18.30 -0.41
CA THR A 153 48.57 -19.65 -0.18
C THR A 153 47.10 -19.82 -0.60
N THR A 154 46.39 -18.76 -1.00
CA THR A 154 44.93 -18.80 -1.26
C THR A 154 44.51 -18.35 -2.65
N VAL A 155 45.45 -18.28 -3.60
CA VAL A 155 45.26 -17.70 -4.95
C VAL A 155 44.12 -18.36 -5.76
N SER A 156 43.71 -19.59 -5.42
CA SER A 156 42.71 -20.38 -6.16
C SER A 156 41.36 -20.58 -5.45
N LEU A 157 41.13 -20.01 -4.26
CA LEU A 157 39.86 -20.20 -3.53
C LEU A 157 38.88 -19.04 -3.77
N PRO A 158 37.57 -19.30 -3.95
CA PRO A 158 36.56 -18.26 -4.12
C PRO A 158 36.35 -17.33 -2.92
N GLU A 159 36.91 -17.65 -1.74
CA GLU A 159 36.71 -16.97 -0.46
C GLU A 159 38.07 -16.58 0.16
N ARG A 160 38.88 -15.82 -0.58
CA ARG A 160 40.22 -15.37 -0.13
C ARG A 160 40.22 -14.05 0.65
N ASN A 161 39.18 -13.24 0.45
CA ASN A 161 38.98 -11.90 1.00
C ASN A 161 37.49 -11.72 1.29
N TYR A 162 37.13 -10.54 1.80
CA TYR A 162 35.75 -10.28 2.21
C TYR A 162 34.79 -9.87 1.08
N GLU A 163 35.24 -9.55 -0.14
CA GLU A 163 34.42 -8.88 -1.17
C GLU A 163 33.11 -9.61 -1.52
N ARG A 164 33.18 -10.94 -1.71
CA ARG A 164 31.97 -11.73 -2.02
C ARG A 164 31.02 -11.85 -0.82
N MET A 165 31.58 -11.79 0.38
CA MET A 165 30.81 -11.80 1.62
C MET A 165 30.19 -10.44 1.90
N GLU A 166 30.88 -9.34 1.62
CA GLU A 166 30.34 -7.96 1.63
C GLU A 166 29.08 -7.90 0.78
N LEU A 167 29.17 -8.28 -0.51
CA LEU A 167 28.03 -8.27 -1.43
C LEU A 167 26.84 -9.08 -0.92
N LEU A 168 27.08 -10.28 -0.37
CA LEU A 168 26.02 -11.11 0.18
C LEU A 168 25.44 -10.52 1.47
N GLY A 169 26.31 -9.95 2.31
CA GLY A 169 25.99 -9.35 3.59
C GLY A 169 25.11 -8.12 3.46
N ASP A 170 25.43 -7.23 2.52
CA ASP A 170 24.64 -6.05 2.17
C ASP A 170 23.19 -6.44 1.84
N ALA A 171 23.01 -7.43 0.95
CA ALA A 171 21.69 -7.91 0.57
C ALA A 171 20.86 -8.42 1.77
N TYR A 172 21.48 -9.16 2.70
CA TYR A 172 20.80 -9.62 3.92
C TYR A 172 20.49 -8.47 4.89
N ILE A 173 21.43 -7.54 5.08
CA ILE A 173 21.25 -6.35 5.92
C ILE A 173 20.08 -5.51 5.39
N GLU A 174 20.01 -5.26 4.09
CA GLU A 174 18.94 -4.52 3.42
C GLU A 174 17.57 -5.18 3.64
N ILE A 175 17.46 -6.50 3.47
CA ILE A 175 16.20 -7.24 3.67
C ILE A 175 15.76 -7.20 5.15
N ILE A 176 16.68 -7.48 6.08
CA ILE A 176 16.40 -7.51 7.52
C ILE A 176 16.02 -6.11 8.02
N ALA A 177 16.77 -5.08 7.62
CA ALA A 177 16.47 -3.69 7.97
C ALA A 177 15.11 -3.26 7.41
N THR A 178 14.81 -3.58 6.15
CA THR A 178 13.52 -3.27 5.52
C THR A 178 12.36 -3.92 6.28
N ARG A 179 12.46 -5.21 6.61
CA ARG A 179 11.42 -5.93 7.35
C ARG A 179 11.26 -5.37 8.76
N LEU A 180 12.35 -5.09 9.46
CA LEU A 180 12.28 -4.50 10.80
C LEU A 180 11.63 -3.11 10.78
N VAL A 181 11.99 -2.25 9.83
CA VAL A 181 11.42 -0.91 9.69
C VAL A 181 9.94 -0.96 9.32
N TRP A 182 9.55 -1.88 8.42
CA TRP A 182 8.16 -2.16 8.06
C TRP A 182 7.32 -2.56 9.28
N ASP A 183 7.82 -3.52 10.06
CA ASP A 183 7.17 -3.98 11.29
C ASP A 183 7.12 -2.90 12.38
N THR A 184 8.15 -2.04 12.42
CA THR A 184 8.26 -1.00 13.44
C THR A 184 7.29 0.14 13.18
N PHE A 185 7.09 0.51 11.91
CA PHE A 185 6.35 1.70 11.52
C PHE A 185 5.25 1.43 10.48
N PRO A 186 4.21 0.65 10.81
CA PRO A 186 3.19 0.20 9.86
C PRO A 186 2.33 1.33 9.24
N ARG A 187 2.43 2.55 9.76
CA ARG A 187 1.66 3.72 9.32
C ARG A 187 2.49 4.76 8.57
N LEU A 188 3.79 4.54 8.40
CA LEU A 188 4.64 5.47 7.65
C LEU A 188 4.61 5.16 6.15
N PRO A 189 4.64 6.17 5.27
CA PRO A 189 4.70 5.96 3.83
C PRO A 189 6.05 5.36 3.41
N ALA A 190 6.07 4.63 2.30
CA ALA A 190 7.25 3.90 1.80
C ALA A 190 8.52 4.77 1.70
N GLY A 191 8.40 6.03 1.24
CA GLY A 191 9.54 6.95 1.17
C GLY A 191 10.18 7.25 2.54
N ARG A 192 9.36 7.32 3.60
CA ARG A 192 9.88 7.52 4.96
C ARG A 192 10.47 6.23 5.54
N LEU A 193 9.86 5.08 5.25
CA LEU A 193 10.43 3.78 5.60
C LEU A 193 11.82 3.60 4.97
N SER A 194 11.98 3.94 3.68
CA SER A 194 13.27 3.90 2.99
C SER A 194 14.31 4.83 3.63
N GLN A 195 13.93 6.04 4.05
CA GLN A 195 14.84 6.95 4.76
C GLN A 195 15.28 6.39 6.11
N ILE A 196 14.37 5.77 6.87
CA ILE A 196 14.71 5.17 8.16
C ILE A 196 15.62 3.96 7.96
N ARG A 197 15.35 3.13 6.95
CA ARG A 197 16.21 2.02 6.55
C ARG A 197 17.63 2.51 6.23
N GLU A 198 17.75 3.57 5.44
CA GLU A 198 19.06 4.18 5.10
C GLU A 198 19.86 4.57 6.35
N LEU A 199 19.20 5.05 7.41
CA LEU A 199 19.86 5.38 8.67
C LEU A 199 20.41 4.14 9.41
N LEU A 200 19.91 2.94 9.11
CA LEU A 200 20.38 1.69 9.69
C LEU A 200 21.53 1.07 8.89
N VAL A 201 21.46 1.16 7.55
CA VAL A 201 22.33 0.39 6.65
C VAL A 201 23.48 1.21 6.06
N LYS A 202 23.48 2.54 6.17
CA LYS A 202 24.58 3.36 5.65
C LYS A 202 25.94 3.01 6.29
N ASN A 203 27.00 3.16 5.49
CA ASN A 203 28.37 2.83 5.88
C ASN A 203 28.82 3.45 7.21
N GLU A 204 28.44 4.70 7.52
CA GLU A 204 28.84 5.31 8.80
C GLU A 204 28.26 4.56 10.01
N THR A 205 27.04 4.04 9.87
CA THR A 205 26.38 3.28 10.95
C THR A 205 26.98 1.90 11.09
N LEU A 206 27.20 1.19 9.98
CA LEU A 206 27.83 -0.12 10.00
C LEU A 206 29.28 -0.05 10.52
N ALA A 207 30.01 0.99 10.12
CA ALA A 207 31.37 1.25 10.59
C ALA A 207 31.46 1.59 12.08
N GLU A 208 30.43 2.22 12.65
CA GLU A 208 30.32 2.45 14.09
C GLU A 208 30.17 1.11 14.83
N TYR A 209 29.25 0.24 14.36
CA TYR A 209 29.10 -1.08 14.95
C TYR A 209 30.35 -1.95 14.80
N ALA A 210 31.02 -1.90 13.65
CA ALA A 210 32.28 -2.60 13.45
C ALA A 210 33.34 -2.20 14.49
N THR A 211 33.48 -0.91 14.76
CA THR A 211 34.37 -0.41 15.82
C THR A 211 33.91 -0.81 17.21
N LEU A 212 32.61 -0.69 17.50
CA LEU A 212 32.04 -1.06 18.81
C LEU A 212 32.26 -2.54 19.17
N TYR A 213 32.25 -3.43 18.18
CA TYR A 213 32.57 -4.86 18.35
C TYR A 213 34.07 -5.20 18.20
N GLY A 214 34.92 -4.21 17.88
CA GLY A 214 36.34 -4.40 17.63
C GLY A 214 36.64 -5.27 16.40
N LEU A 215 35.76 -5.28 15.41
CA LEU A 215 35.97 -5.97 14.13
C LEU A 215 37.04 -5.28 13.29
N ASP A 216 37.08 -3.95 13.35
CA ASP A 216 38.05 -3.11 12.67
C ASP A 216 39.51 -3.38 13.10
N GLN A 217 39.72 -3.75 14.37
CA GLN A 217 41.04 -4.10 14.90
C GLN A 217 41.57 -5.45 14.38
N LYS A 218 40.68 -6.34 13.95
CA LYS A 218 41.03 -7.68 13.42
C LYS A 218 41.33 -7.65 11.93
N LEU A 219 41.00 -6.55 11.27
CA LEU A 219 41.08 -6.40 9.83
C LEU A 219 42.53 -6.27 9.34
N LEU A 220 42.90 -7.12 8.39
CA LEU A 220 44.15 -7.06 7.65
C LEU A 220 43.96 -6.15 6.43
N VAL A 221 44.61 -4.99 6.47
CA VAL A 221 44.56 -3.95 5.41
C VAL A 221 45.95 -3.45 5.08
N PRO A 222 46.17 -2.95 3.85
CA PRO A 222 47.35 -2.16 3.53
C PRO A 222 47.56 -0.99 4.52
N PRO A 223 48.81 -0.65 4.89
CA PRO A 223 49.10 0.34 5.93
C PRO A 223 48.45 1.71 5.69
N ASP A 224 48.34 2.12 4.43
CA ASP A 224 47.91 3.47 4.04
C ASP A 224 46.39 3.69 4.20
N ILE A 225 45.59 2.62 4.22
CA ILE A 225 44.12 2.72 4.26
C ILE A 225 43.65 3.31 5.60
N ARG A 226 44.29 2.95 6.72
CA ARG A 226 43.89 3.38 8.06
C ARG A 226 44.00 4.89 8.26
N ASN A 227 44.89 5.55 7.51
CA ASN A 227 45.10 7.00 7.57
C ASN A 227 44.06 7.79 6.74
N GLN A 228 43.28 7.10 5.90
CA GLN A 228 42.29 7.72 5.02
C GLN A 228 40.89 7.64 5.64
N THR A 229 40.44 8.67 6.34
CA THR A 229 39.19 8.65 7.12
C THR A 229 37.97 8.15 6.36
N LYS A 230 37.75 8.61 5.12
CA LYS A 230 36.59 8.22 4.30
C LYS A 230 36.71 6.76 3.84
N THR A 231 37.88 6.37 3.34
CA THR A 231 38.16 4.99 2.88
C THR A 231 38.07 4.01 4.04
N TRP A 232 38.62 4.37 5.20
CA TRP A 232 38.56 3.56 6.41
C TRP A 232 37.13 3.38 6.93
N THR A 233 36.31 4.42 6.85
CA THR A 233 34.88 4.31 7.19
C THR A 233 34.17 3.32 6.28
N LYS A 234 34.43 3.38 4.96
CA LYS A 234 33.88 2.40 4.01
C LYS A 234 34.31 0.98 4.35
N VAL A 235 35.62 0.74 4.48
CA VAL A 235 36.19 -0.59 4.78
C VAL A 235 35.64 -1.18 6.09
N LYS A 236 35.35 -0.34 7.09
CA LYS A 236 34.69 -0.78 8.33
C LYS A 236 33.21 -1.14 8.13
N GLY A 237 32.52 -0.51 7.18
CA GLY A 237 31.18 -0.95 6.74
C GLY A 237 31.27 -2.30 6.03
N ASP A 238 32.15 -2.41 5.05
CA ASP A 238 32.32 -3.61 4.22
C ASP A 238 32.63 -4.87 5.08
N VAL A 239 33.49 -4.74 6.11
CA VAL A 239 33.76 -5.87 7.04
C VAL A 239 32.55 -6.25 7.88
N PHE A 240 31.69 -5.29 8.26
CA PHE A 240 30.48 -5.58 9.02
C PHE A 240 29.49 -6.39 8.18
N GLU A 241 29.33 -6.01 6.91
CA GLU A 241 28.53 -6.74 5.92
C GLU A 241 29.09 -8.15 5.70
N ALA A 242 30.40 -8.25 5.48
CA ALA A 242 31.05 -9.54 5.33
C ALA A 242 30.92 -10.44 6.58
N TYR A 243 30.95 -9.85 7.78
CA TYR A 243 30.72 -10.58 9.02
C TYR A 243 29.31 -11.16 9.08
N VAL A 244 28.29 -10.40 8.66
CA VAL A 244 26.91 -10.88 8.54
C VAL A 244 26.83 -12.09 7.61
N ALA A 245 27.42 -12.01 6.42
CA ALA A 245 27.43 -13.13 5.49
C ALA A 245 28.18 -14.35 6.07
N ALA A 246 29.31 -14.14 6.75
CA ALA A 246 30.08 -15.22 7.36
C ALA A 246 29.29 -15.96 8.45
N ILE A 247 28.49 -15.26 9.26
CA ILE A 247 27.58 -15.91 10.23
C ILE A 247 26.57 -16.79 9.49
N ILE A 248 25.94 -16.27 8.44
CA ILE A 248 24.90 -16.98 7.69
C ILE A 248 25.47 -18.23 7.01
N LEU A 249 26.62 -18.10 6.35
CA LEU A 249 27.27 -19.19 5.63
C LEU A 249 27.81 -20.28 6.58
N SER A 250 28.34 -19.89 7.74
CA SER A 250 28.89 -20.84 8.73
C SER A 250 27.83 -21.54 9.58
N ASN A 251 26.60 -21.03 9.65
CA ASN A 251 25.48 -21.60 10.42
C ASN A 251 24.35 -22.06 9.49
N ARG A 252 24.47 -23.27 8.92
CA ARG A 252 23.57 -23.77 7.85
C ARG A 252 22.09 -23.89 8.21
N GLU A 253 21.76 -24.15 9.48
CA GLU A 253 20.37 -24.41 9.90
C GLU A 253 19.63 -23.15 10.38
N ASN A 254 20.34 -22.19 10.99
CA ASN A 254 19.72 -21.05 11.66
C ASN A 254 20.46 -19.71 11.49
N GLY A 255 21.46 -19.62 10.60
CA GLY A 255 22.30 -18.44 10.43
C GLY A 255 21.53 -17.16 10.12
N VAL A 256 20.52 -17.23 9.24
CA VAL A 256 19.66 -16.09 8.91
C VAL A 256 18.88 -15.60 10.13
N GLN A 257 18.29 -16.51 10.92
CA GLN A 257 17.54 -16.15 12.12
C GLN A 257 18.45 -15.55 13.20
N LEU A 258 19.66 -16.10 13.35
CA LEU A 258 20.66 -15.62 14.30
C LEU A 258 21.09 -14.19 13.98
N VAL A 259 21.36 -13.89 12.70
CA VAL A 259 21.66 -12.53 12.23
C VAL A 259 20.45 -11.61 12.40
N GLU A 260 19.25 -12.05 12.02
CA GLU A 260 18.04 -11.25 12.15
C GLU A 260 17.80 -10.84 13.61
N ASP A 261 17.91 -11.78 14.55
CA ASP A 261 17.73 -11.51 15.97
C ASP A 261 18.84 -10.59 16.52
N TRP A 262 20.08 -10.74 16.06
CA TRP A 262 21.20 -9.90 16.47
C TRP A 262 21.08 -8.45 15.95
N LEU A 263 20.86 -8.27 14.64
CA LEU A 263 20.67 -6.96 14.01
C LEU A 263 19.43 -6.25 14.55
N THR A 264 18.34 -6.99 14.78
CA THR A 264 17.13 -6.44 15.42
C THR A 264 17.45 -5.89 16.80
N GLN A 265 18.24 -6.60 17.61
CA GLN A 265 18.62 -6.10 18.93
C GLN A 265 19.51 -4.85 18.87
N LEU A 266 20.37 -4.74 17.86
CA LEU A 266 21.20 -3.55 17.63
C LEU A 266 20.39 -2.32 17.22
N TRP A 267 19.37 -2.51 16.38
CA TRP A 267 18.64 -1.40 15.78
C TRP A 267 17.42 -0.93 16.58
N ILE A 268 16.84 -1.76 17.46
CA ILE A 268 15.68 -1.36 18.29
C ILE A 268 15.91 -0.05 19.07
N PRO A 269 17.03 0.16 19.78
CA PRO A 269 17.25 1.42 20.49
C PRO A 269 17.28 2.64 19.57
N LYS A 270 17.89 2.50 18.39
CA LYS A 270 17.97 3.56 17.37
C LYS A 270 16.59 3.86 16.79
N LEU A 271 15.79 2.83 16.53
CA LEU A 271 14.42 2.96 16.05
C LEU A 271 13.49 3.58 17.10
N GLU A 272 13.67 3.27 18.39
CA GLU A 272 12.92 3.90 19.48
C GLU A 272 13.30 5.37 19.67
N GLN A 273 14.57 5.73 19.46
CA GLN A 273 14.96 7.13 19.42
C GLN A 273 14.25 7.86 18.26
N ILE A 274 14.24 7.28 17.06
CA ILE A 274 13.51 7.82 15.90
C ILE A 274 11.99 7.91 16.18
N GLU A 275 11.43 6.96 16.93
CA GLU A 275 10.02 6.98 17.33
C GLU A 275 9.72 8.02 18.42
N LYS A 276 10.64 8.27 19.35
CA LYS A 276 10.53 9.30 20.40
C LYS A 276 10.76 10.70 19.86
N GLU A 277 11.63 10.83 18.85
CA GLU A 277 11.77 12.00 18.00
C GLU A 277 10.56 12.16 17.05
N LYS A 278 9.34 11.82 17.49
CA LYS A 278 8.08 12.23 16.88
C LYS A 278 7.86 13.72 17.16
N PRO A 279 8.14 14.62 16.21
CA PRO A 279 7.14 15.56 15.79
C PRO A 279 6.55 14.93 14.54
N VAL A 280 5.54 14.07 14.73
CA VAL A 280 4.53 13.96 13.67
C VAL A 280 4.14 15.40 13.37
N LEU A 281 4.03 15.71 12.09
CA LEU A 281 3.81 17.00 11.44
C LEU A 281 2.54 17.72 11.95
N ARG A 282 2.44 17.96 13.26
CA ARG A 282 1.28 18.45 14.01
C ARG A 282 1.36 19.94 14.25
N TYR A 283 2.55 20.52 14.30
CA TYR A 283 2.69 21.94 14.62
C TYR A 283 2.03 22.83 13.57
N LYS A 284 1.97 22.40 12.30
CA LYS A 284 1.17 23.10 11.28
C LYS A 284 -0.33 23.07 11.60
N GLU A 285 -0.85 21.92 12.03
CA GLU A 285 -2.26 21.73 12.39
C GLU A 285 -2.60 22.46 13.70
N GLU A 286 -1.73 22.39 14.71
CA GLU A 286 -1.88 23.08 15.99
C GLU A 286 -1.85 24.59 15.81
N LEU A 287 -0.90 25.11 15.02
CA LEU A 287 -0.83 26.52 14.67
C LEU A 287 -2.09 26.95 13.91
N ALA A 288 -2.52 26.17 12.92
CA ALA A 288 -3.74 26.46 12.18
C ALA A 288 -4.97 26.47 13.10
N LYS A 289 -5.13 25.47 13.96
CA LYS A 289 -6.24 25.41 14.92
C LYS A 289 -6.26 26.63 15.85
N LEU A 290 -5.08 27.07 16.29
CA LEU A 290 -4.93 28.18 17.22
C LEU A 290 -5.35 29.52 16.61
N ILE A 291 -4.97 29.81 15.35
CA ILE A 291 -5.12 31.17 14.79
C ILE A 291 -5.88 31.28 13.45
N MET A 292 -6.20 30.19 12.76
CA MET A 292 -6.95 30.26 11.48
C MET A 292 -8.45 30.50 11.72
N ASP A 293 -9.04 31.36 10.89
CA ASP A 293 -10.49 31.58 10.76
C ASP A 293 -10.76 32.14 9.34
N LYS A 294 -12.03 32.38 8.98
CA LYS A 294 -12.43 32.89 7.66
C LYS A 294 -11.76 34.24 7.38
N GLY A 295 -10.99 34.31 6.29
CA GLY A 295 -10.26 35.52 5.88
C GLY A 295 -8.84 35.64 6.46
N ILE A 296 -8.40 34.69 7.28
CA ILE A 296 -7.03 34.61 7.80
C ILE A 296 -6.19 33.69 6.92
N LYS A 297 -4.94 34.07 6.63
CA LYS A 297 -4.01 33.31 5.80
C LYS A 297 -2.69 33.05 6.52
N LEU A 298 -2.31 31.77 6.58
CA LEU A 298 -0.96 31.32 6.91
C LEU A 298 -0.24 30.91 5.62
N SER A 299 0.92 31.52 5.34
CA SER A 299 1.72 31.24 4.15
C SER A 299 3.07 30.65 4.54
N TYR A 300 3.37 29.44 4.05
CA TYR A 300 4.70 28.84 4.21
C TYR A 300 5.53 29.13 2.96
N VAL A 301 6.63 29.83 3.12
CA VAL A 301 7.44 30.37 2.01
C VAL A 301 8.88 29.90 2.15
N ASP A 302 9.54 29.59 1.02
CA ASP A 302 10.98 29.33 1.00
C ASP A 302 11.73 30.64 1.32
N GLU A 303 12.35 30.74 2.50
CA GLU A 303 13.10 31.95 2.90
C GLU A 303 14.47 32.02 2.23
N LYS A 304 15.04 30.86 1.88
CA LYS A 304 16.33 30.74 1.20
C LYS A 304 16.31 29.58 0.22
N LYS A 305 17.15 29.67 -0.82
CA LYS A 305 17.38 28.55 -1.75
C LYS A 305 17.89 27.33 -0.98
N SER A 306 17.46 26.15 -1.41
CA SER A 306 17.90 24.89 -0.81
C SER A 306 19.40 24.71 -0.92
N ALA A 307 20.07 24.37 0.18
CA ALA A 307 21.49 24.09 0.19
C ALA A 307 21.73 22.62 -0.15
N SER A 308 22.53 22.34 -1.18
CA SER A 308 22.88 20.97 -1.57
C SER A 308 24.17 20.55 -0.85
N HIS A 309 24.15 19.36 -0.27
CA HIS A 309 25.29 18.74 0.40
C HIS A 309 25.84 17.57 -0.41
N PRO A 310 27.11 17.17 -0.19
CA PRO A 310 27.67 15.94 -0.76
C PRO A 310 26.78 14.73 -0.41
N GLY A 311 26.48 13.89 -1.40
CA GLY A 311 25.55 12.76 -1.24
C GLY A 311 24.09 13.04 -1.65
N GLY A 312 23.82 14.17 -2.31
CA GLY A 312 22.49 14.47 -2.86
C GLY A 312 21.46 14.96 -1.82
N LEU A 313 21.88 15.14 -0.57
CA LEU A 313 21.05 15.68 0.51
C LEU A 313 20.81 17.18 0.29
N GLN A 314 19.54 17.59 0.35
CA GLN A 314 19.13 19.00 0.26
C GLN A 314 18.56 19.49 1.59
N THR A 315 19.01 20.66 2.04
CA THR A 315 18.46 21.35 3.21
C THR A 315 17.54 22.49 2.75
N PHE A 316 16.30 22.50 3.22
CA PHE A 316 15.28 23.49 2.92
C PHE A 316 15.10 24.47 4.10
N PHE A 317 14.73 25.71 3.79
CA PHE A 317 14.53 26.80 4.73
C PHE A 317 13.15 27.40 4.52
N ILE A 318 12.21 27.18 5.44
CA ILE A 318 10.81 27.59 5.32
C ILE A 318 10.47 28.59 6.43
N GLY A 319 9.88 29.73 6.08
CA GLY A 319 9.24 30.67 7.01
C GLY A 319 7.73 30.55 6.96
N VAL A 320 7.04 30.74 8.08
CA VAL A 320 5.58 30.84 8.16
C VAL A 320 5.13 32.27 8.46
N TYR A 321 4.24 32.80 7.62
CA TYR A 321 3.80 34.19 7.64
C TYR A 321 2.29 34.31 7.84
N LEU A 322 1.87 35.23 8.72
CA LEU A 322 0.46 35.52 9.02
C LEU A 322 -0.03 36.77 8.28
N THR A 323 -1.19 36.65 7.65
CA THR A 323 -2.01 37.78 7.19
C THR A 323 -3.42 37.64 7.78
N GLY A 324 -3.87 38.62 8.55
CA GLY A 324 -5.08 38.57 9.36
C GLY A 324 -4.82 39.01 10.81
N TRP A 325 -5.87 39.20 11.60
CA TRP A 325 -5.78 39.65 13.01
C TRP A 325 -4.98 40.96 13.21
N GLY A 326 -5.07 41.89 12.28
CA GLY A 326 -4.30 43.16 12.32
C GLY A 326 -2.86 43.05 11.82
N HIS A 327 -2.43 41.89 11.31
CA HIS A 327 -1.10 41.69 10.74
C HIS A 327 -1.17 41.47 9.23
N LYS A 328 -0.18 42.01 8.49
CA LYS A 328 -0.01 41.80 7.06
C LYS A 328 1.33 41.14 6.77
N ASN A 329 1.29 39.91 6.26
CA ASN A 329 2.44 39.10 5.89
C ASN A 329 3.60 39.11 6.91
N LYS A 330 3.28 38.91 8.19
CA LYS A 330 4.26 38.99 9.27
C LYS A 330 4.83 37.60 9.58
N CYS A 331 6.15 37.46 9.61
CA CYS A 331 6.80 36.19 9.95
C CYS A 331 6.50 35.80 11.40
N LEU A 332 5.99 34.59 11.60
CA LEU A 332 5.77 33.99 12.92
C LEU A 332 6.91 33.03 13.30
N GLY A 333 7.57 32.38 12.35
CA GLY A 333 8.67 31.45 12.65
C GLY A 333 9.37 30.92 11.40
N SER A 334 10.61 30.49 11.57
CA SER A 334 11.48 30.01 10.48
C SER A 334 12.13 28.68 10.85
N GLY A 335 11.94 27.66 10.01
CA GLY A 335 12.40 26.31 10.22
C GLY A 335 13.28 25.79 9.10
N THR A 336 14.13 24.83 9.43
CA THR A 336 15.04 24.17 8.49
C THR A 336 14.87 22.66 8.55
N GLY A 337 15.16 21.97 7.45
CA GLY A 337 15.04 20.52 7.41
C GLY A 337 15.37 19.90 6.06
N LEU A 338 15.56 18.58 6.06
CA LEU A 338 15.92 17.80 4.85
C LEU A 338 14.78 17.65 3.83
N SER A 339 13.60 18.19 4.15
CA SER A 339 12.49 18.37 3.22
C SER A 339 11.72 19.65 3.59
N LYS A 340 11.01 20.24 2.62
CA LYS A 340 10.11 21.37 2.89
C LYS A 340 9.04 21.06 3.93
N VAL A 341 8.65 19.79 4.04
CA VAL A 341 7.67 19.31 5.02
C VAL A 341 8.23 19.40 6.44
N ILE A 342 9.46 18.91 6.65
CA ILE A 342 10.17 18.99 7.94
C ILE A 342 10.46 20.45 8.29
N ALA A 343 11.05 21.20 7.34
CA ALA A 343 11.38 22.62 7.53
C ALA A 343 10.14 23.45 7.88
N GLY A 344 9.02 23.21 7.19
CA GLY A 344 7.77 23.92 7.47
C GLY A 344 7.11 23.52 8.78
N ASN A 345 7.29 22.28 9.24
CA ASN A 345 6.77 21.88 10.56
C ASN A 345 7.60 22.49 11.70
N GLU A 346 8.92 22.57 11.53
CA GLU A 346 9.81 23.28 12.46
C GLU A 346 9.51 24.79 12.49
N ALA A 347 9.19 25.39 11.33
CA ALA A 347 8.73 26.77 11.25
C ALA A 347 7.44 26.98 12.04
N ALA A 348 6.50 26.04 11.95
CA ALA A 348 5.24 26.08 12.70
C ALA A 348 5.44 25.87 14.21
N ARG A 349 6.39 25.02 14.63
CA ARG A 349 6.76 24.84 16.03
C ARG A 349 7.25 26.14 16.65
N LYS A 350 8.21 26.81 16.00
CA LYS A 350 8.72 28.11 16.45
C LYS A 350 7.65 29.20 16.40
N ALA A 351 6.72 29.12 15.44
CA ALA A 351 5.59 30.04 15.39
C ALA A 351 4.63 29.88 16.57
N LEU A 352 4.44 28.68 17.11
CA LEU A 352 3.61 28.46 18.30
C LEU A 352 4.18 29.15 19.56
N GLU A 353 5.49 29.35 19.61
CA GLU A 353 6.19 30.07 20.68
C GLU A 353 6.23 31.59 20.46
N ASN A 354 5.73 32.08 19.31
CA ASN A 354 5.82 33.50 18.97
C ASN A 354 4.75 34.34 19.70
N PRO A 355 5.11 35.45 20.39
CA PRO A 355 4.15 36.32 21.06
C PRO A 355 3.03 36.85 20.15
N MET A 356 3.31 37.07 18.86
CA MET A 356 2.29 37.49 17.89
C MET A 356 1.25 36.40 17.63
N THR A 357 1.63 35.13 17.68
CA THR A 357 0.69 34.00 17.55
C THR A 357 -0.30 34.00 18.72
N HIS A 358 0.17 34.27 19.94
CA HIS A 358 -0.71 34.40 21.10
C HIS A 358 -1.66 35.61 21.00
N ARG A 359 -1.18 36.75 20.50
CA ARG A 359 -2.03 37.93 20.23
C ARG A 359 -3.10 37.64 19.18
N ALA A 360 -2.74 36.94 18.09
CA ALA A 360 -3.68 36.50 17.07
C ALA A 360 -4.73 35.51 17.62
N ALA A 361 -4.32 34.59 18.52
CA ALA A 361 -5.23 33.67 19.18
C ALA A 361 -6.24 34.40 20.09
N ALA A 362 -5.79 35.40 20.85
CA ALA A 362 -6.66 36.24 21.66
C ALA A 362 -7.65 37.04 20.81
N ALA A 363 -7.19 37.62 19.69
CA ALA A 363 -8.05 38.33 18.74
C ALA A 363 -9.12 37.40 18.13
N LYS A 364 -8.77 36.15 17.83
CA LYS A 364 -9.71 35.12 17.38
C LYS A 364 -10.79 34.82 18.42
N GLN A 365 -10.40 34.62 19.68
CA GLN A 365 -11.35 34.36 20.76
C GLN A 365 -12.33 35.54 20.96
N ALA A 366 -11.82 36.78 20.96
CA ALA A 366 -12.65 37.98 21.06
C ALA A 366 -13.63 38.09 19.89
N PHE A 367 -13.18 37.82 18.66
CA PHE A 367 -14.05 37.85 17.47
C PHE A 367 -15.16 36.79 17.53
N GLN A 368 -14.84 35.58 17.98
CA GLN A 368 -15.82 34.50 18.10
C GLN A 368 -16.85 34.77 19.21
N ALA A 369 -16.42 35.35 20.34
CA ALA A 369 -17.33 35.77 21.41
C ALA A 369 -18.32 36.84 20.92
N ALA A 370 -17.83 37.89 20.24
CA ALA A 370 -18.69 38.95 19.70
C ALA A 370 -19.68 38.43 18.64
N LYS A 371 -19.29 37.43 17.85
CA LYS A 371 -20.16 36.80 16.86
C LYS A 371 -21.31 36.01 17.53
N LEU A 372 -21.02 35.28 18.60
CA LEU A 372 -22.01 34.54 19.39
C LEU A 372 -23.00 35.50 20.08
N GLU A 373 -22.52 36.62 20.62
CA GLU A 373 -23.38 37.66 21.19
C GLU A 373 -24.30 38.30 20.14
N GLY A 374 -23.80 38.57 18.93
CA GLY A 374 -24.60 39.10 17.83
C GLY A 374 -25.65 38.12 17.30
N GLU A 375 -25.33 36.83 17.22
CA GLU A 375 -26.27 35.77 16.83
C GLU A 375 -27.33 35.53 17.93
N ALA A 376 -26.97 35.64 19.21
CA ALA A 376 -27.91 35.57 20.33
C ALA A 376 -28.86 36.79 20.37
N ALA A 377 -28.36 37.99 20.07
CA ALA A 377 -29.19 39.20 19.97
C ALA A 377 -30.17 39.15 18.79
N ALA A 378 -29.78 38.52 17.67
CA ALA A 378 -30.65 38.32 16.51
C ALA A 378 -31.70 37.21 16.70
N ALA A 379 -31.51 36.31 17.67
CA ALA A 379 -32.41 35.20 17.99
C ALA A 379 -33.44 35.54 19.09
N ALA A 380 -33.43 36.76 19.65
CA ALA A 380 -34.42 37.19 20.63
C ALA A 380 -35.81 37.34 19.96
N PRO A 381 -36.88 36.79 20.56
CA PRO A 381 -38.20 36.79 19.93
C PRO A 381 -38.79 38.20 19.87
N VAL A 382 -39.08 38.67 18.65
CA VAL A 382 -39.89 39.86 18.42
C VAL A 382 -41.34 39.53 18.79
N HIS A 383 -41.85 40.19 19.83
CA HIS A 383 -43.23 40.09 20.27
C HIS A 383 -44.15 40.73 19.21
N LEU A 384 -44.85 39.91 18.42
CA LEU A 384 -45.94 40.36 17.56
C LEU A 384 -47.27 40.18 18.29
N GLY A 385 -47.90 41.30 18.65
CA GLY A 385 -49.28 41.33 19.15
C GLY A 385 -50.31 41.10 18.03
N PRO A 386 -51.53 40.64 18.35
CA PRO A 386 -52.47 40.17 17.34
C PRO A 386 -53.38 41.30 16.84
N ALA A 387 -53.34 41.63 15.56
CA ALA A 387 -54.46 42.29 14.89
C ALA A 387 -54.37 42.18 13.35
N LEU A 388 -55.53 41.88 12.76
CA LEU A 388 -55.98 42.16 11.39
C LEU A 388 -55.69 41.12 10.30
N TYR A 389 -56.56 40.11 10.33
CA TYR A 389 -57.28 39.57 9.17
C TYR A 389 -57.80 40.69 8.24
N HIS A 390 -57.48 40.61 6.94
CA HIS A 390 -58.34 40.86 5.76
C HIS A 390 -57.50 41.38 4.59
N TYR A 391 -57.39 40.61 3.50
CA TYR A 391 -57.89 40.99 2.17
C TYR A 391 -57.81 39.79 1.19
N LEU A 392 -58.85 39.70 0.36
CA LEU A 392 -59.26 38.67 -0.61
C LEU A 392 -58.32 38.66 -1.85
N LYS A 393 -57.84 37.50 -2.37
CA LYS A 393 -58.37 36.63 -3.49
C LYS A 393 -58.34 37.27 -4.92
N PRO A 394 -58.47 36.52 -6.05
CA PRO A 394 -57.55 35.57 -6.73
C PRO A 394 -57.50 35.82 -8.28
N ILE A 395 -57.18 34.79 -9.11
CA ILE A 395 -57.37 34.63 -10.59
C ILE A 395 -56.08 34.87 -11.42
N GLU A 396 -55.41 33.82 -11.94
CA GLU A 396 -55.68 33.02 -13.16
C GLU A 396 -55.24 33.69 -14.49
N THR A 397 -54.47 32.97 -15.31
CA THR A 397 -54.51 32.84 -16.80
C THR A 397 -53.20 32.17 -17.27
N MET A 398 -53.11 31.31 -18.29
CA MET A 398 -54.04 30.74 -19.27
C MET A 398 -53.34 29.53 -19.94
N ARG A 399 -54.09 28.45 -20.20
CA ARG A 399 -53.74 27.26 -21.01
C ARG A 399 -53.52 27.65 -22.50
N SER A 400 -52.74 26.97 -23.33
CA SER A 400 -53.12 25.72 -24.04
C SER A 400 -52.42 25.65 -25.41
N ARG A 401 -52.19 24.40 -25.90
CA ARG A 401 -52.09 23.88 -27.30
C ARG A 401 -50.83 23.00 -27.45
N ILE A 402 -50.84 21.74 -27.88
CA ILE A 402 -51.82 20.81 -28.45
C ILE A 402 -51.34 19.38 -28.10
N ALA A 403 -52.25 18.50 -27.72
CA ALA A 403 -52.03 17.06 -27.62
C ALA A 403 -52.17 16.39 -29.00
N ARG A 404 -51.36 15.35 -29.30
CA ARG A 404 -51.83 14.18 -30.05
C ARG A 404 -50.98 12.92 -29.80
N VAL A 405 -51.66 11.96 -29.18
CA VAL A 405 -51.78 10.54 -29.58
C VAL A 405 -50.64 9.61 -29.19
N CYS A 406 -50.97 8.75 -28.22
CA CYS A 406 -50.41 7.44 -28.00
C CYS A 406 -50.40 6.60 -29.28
N ARG A 407 -49.24 6.06 -29.65
CA ARG A 407 -49.14 4.71 -30.24
C ARG A 407 -47.95 4.00 -29.65
N SER A 408 -48.27 2.89 -28.97
CA SER A 408 -47.37 1.77 -28.74
C SER A 408 -46.80 1.33 -30.09
N SER A 409 -45.50 1.52 -30.28
CA SER A 409 -44.72 0.88 -31.33
C SER A 409 -43.31 0.77 -30.82
N TYR A 410 -42.85 -0.47 -30.67
CA TYR A 410 -41.43 -0.82 -30.60
C TYR A 410 -40.66 0.06 -31.60
N ARG A 411 -39.80 0.96 -31.11
CA ARG A 411 -38.88 1.67 -31.99
C ARG A 411 -37.73 0.74 -32.31
N SER A 412 -37.88 0.09 -33.45
CA SER A 412 -36.81 -0.46 -34.27
C SER A 412 -35.70 0.58 -34.48
N PHE A 413 -34.46 0.10 -34.51
CA PHE A 413 -33.21 0.79 -34.86
C PHE A 413 -33.41 2.12 -35.60
N SER A 414 -33.09 3.24 -34.92
CA SER A 414 -32.96 4.54 -35.57
C SER A 414 -31.64 4.59 -36.32
N THR A 415 -31.67 4.44 -37.64
CA THR A 415 -30.60 4.90 -38.53
C THR A 415 -30.61 6.43 -38.54
N SER A 416 -29.99 7.03 -37.52
CA SER A 416 -29.63 8.44 -37.57
C SER A 416 -28.53 8.64 -38.63
N PRO A 417 -28.45 9.82 -39.29
CA PRO A 417 -27.38 10.13 -40.23
C PRO A 417 -26.04 9.90 -39.54
N GLY A 418 -25.10 9.24 -40.22
CA GLY A 418 -23.93 8.59 -39.62
C GLY A 418 -23.20 9.45 -38.59
N ARG A 419 -23.44 9.18 -37.30
CA ARG A 419 -22.53 9.61 -36.23
C ARG A 419 -21.15 9.10 -36.58
N SER A 420 -20.12 9.95 -36.44
CA SER A 420 -18.75 9.53 -36.70
C SER A 420 -18.37 8.42 -35.71
N ARG A 421 -18.27 7.21 -36.25
CA ARG A 421 -17.95 5.99 -35.52
C ARG A 421 -16.43 5.88 -35.40
N ALA A 422 -15.91 5.80 -34.18
CA ALA A 422 -14.48 5.75 -33.94
C ALA A 422 -13.99 4.30 -33.89
N GLN A 423 -13.02 3.96 -34.73
CA GLN A 423 -12.26 2.72 -34.54
C GLN A 423 -11.34 2.88 -33.34
N LEU A 424 -11.77 2.39 -32.17
CA LEU A 424 -11.01 2.54 -30.92
C LEU A 424 -9.69 1.77 -30.97
N ALA A 425 -8.60 2.44 -30.61
CA ALA A 425 -7.31 1.83 -30.36
C ALA A 425 -7.35 1.07 -29.02
N TYR A 426 -6.62 -0.05 -28.95
CA TYR A 426 -6.61 -0.89 -27.77
C TYR A 426 -5.31 -1.67 -27.61
N GLN A 427 -5.12 -2.22 -26.42
CA GLN A 427 -4.05 -3.18 -26.11
C GLN A 427 -4.65 -4.42 -25.46
N THR A 428 -4.17 -5.59 -25.87
CA THR A 428 -4.61 -6.88 -25.30
C THR A 428 -3.67 -7.40 -24.23
N TRP A 429 -4.23 -8.09 -23.24
CA TRP A 429 -3.50 -8.91 -22.29
C TRP A 429 -4.13 -10.31 -22.15
N PRO A 430 -3.37 -11.40 -22.33
CA PRO A 430 -2.00 -11.43 -22.84
C PRO A 430 -1.92 -10.88 -24.28
N ALA A 431 -0.73 -10.49 -24.73
CA ALA A 431 -0.56 -9.98 -26.09
C ALA A 431 -0.92 -11.07 -27.12
N GLN A 432 -1.29 -10.67 -28.34
CA GLN A 432 -1.87 -11.59 -29.34
C GLN A 432 -0.97 -12.80 -29.70
N ASN A 433 0.34 -12.70 -29.48
CA ASN A 433 1.35 -13.74 -29.72
C ASN A 433 2.05 -14.24 -28.44
N ASP A 434 1.48 -13.98 -27.28
CA ASP A 434 2.02 -14.39 -25.99
C ASP A 434 1.56 -15.83 -25.66
N SER A 435 2.47 -16.66 -25.14
CA SER A 435 2.22 -18.06 -24.79
C SER A 435 1.41 -18.25 -23.50
N THR A 436 1.02 -17.17 -22.84
CA THR A 436 0.21 -17.18 -21.62
C THR A 436 -1.13 -17.88 -21.88
N THR A 437 -1.38 -18.95 -21.13
CA THR A 437 -2.65 -19.70 -21.21
C THR A 437 -3.82 -18.87 -20.67
N ILE A 438 -4.89 -18.81 -21.47
CA ILE A 438 -6.17 -18.20 -21.14
C ILE A 438 -7.27 -19.27 -21.16
N ASP A 439 -8.30 -19.09 -20.35
CA ASP A 439 -9.50 -19.92 -20.35
C ASP A 439 -10.52 -19.29 -21.31
N GLU A 440 -10.58 -19.78 -22.54
CA GLU A 440 -11.51 -19.30 -23.60
C GLU A 440 -13.00 -19.49 -23.22
N ARG A 441 -13.31 -20.17 -22.12
CA ARG A 441 -14.67 -20.24 -21.56
C ARG A 441 -15.06 -19.02 -20.72
N ARG A 442 -14.09 -18.20 -20.33
CA ARG A 442 -14.34 -16.98 -19.55
C ARG A 442 -14.63 -15.81 -20.48
N ASN A 443 -15.58 -14.97 -20.08
CA ASN A 443 -15.87 -13.74 -20.81
C ASN A 443 -14.64 -12.82 -20.79
N PRO A 444 -14.29 -12.20 -21.93
CA PRO A 444 -13.21 -11.23 -21.98
C PRO A 444 -13.59 -9.96 -21.20
N ILE A 445 -12.58 -9.21 -20.78
CA ILE A 445 -12.75 -7.94 -20.07
C ILE A 445 -12.43 -6.80 -21.03
N VAL A 446 -13.29 -5.78 -21.10
CA VAL A 446 -13.01 -4.52 -21.79
C VAL A 446 -12.81 -3.44 -20.72
N PHE A 447 -11.64 -2.82 -20.71
CA PHE A 447 -11.21 -1.86 -19.68
C PHE A 447 -11.07 -0.45 -20.27
N MET A 448 -11.91 0.48 -19.80
CA MET A 448 -11.93 1.88 -20.20
C MET A 448 -11.32 2.79 -19.13
N HIS A 449 -10.46 3.72 -19.55
CA HIS A 449 -9.81 4.71 -18.68
C HIS A 449 -10.74 5.92 -18.35
N GLY A 450 -10.31 6.76 -17.41
CA GLY A 450 -10.94 8.05 -17.08
C GLY A 450 -10.48 9.21 -17.98
N LEU A 451 -11.06 10.40 -17.80
CA LEU A 451 -10.69 11.60 -18.56
C LEU A 451 -9.19 11.92 -18.45
N PHE A 452 -8.57 12.31 -19.57
CA PHE A 452 -7.11 12.48 -19.73
C PHE A 452 -6.29 11.20 -19.56
N GLY A 453 -6.93 10.03 -19.57
CA GLY A 453 -6.25 8.74 -19.55
C GLY A 453 -5.94 8.18 -20.94
N SER A 454 -5.39 6.96 -20.93
CA SER A 454 -5.14 6.08 -22.07
C SER A 454 -5.09 4.63 -21.60
N LYS A 455 -5.09 3.69 -22.54
CA LYS A 455 -4.88 2.25 -22.35
C LYS A 455 -3.62 1.93 -21.54
N GLN A 456 -2.61 2.80 -21.58
CA GLN A 456 -1.37 2.61 -20.83
C GLN A 456 -1.55 2.75 -19.32
N ASN A 457 -2.51 3.56 -18.85
CA ASN A 457 -2.71 3.76 -17.41
C ASN A 457 -3.15 2.47 -16.70
N ASN A 458 -3.88 1.61 -17.41
CA ASN A 458 -4.40 0.36 -16.86
C ASN A 458 -3.52 -0.85 -17.21
N ARG A 459 -2.31 -0.65 -17.76
CA ARG A 459 -1.47 -1.75 -18.25
C ARG A 459 -1.08 -2.73 -17.15
N SER A 460 -0.54 -2.23 -16.03
CA SER A 460 -0.08 -3.08 -14.93
C SER A 460 -1.23 -3.85 -14.29
N ILE A 461 -2.38 -3.21 -14.10
CA ILE A 461 -3.54 -3.85 -13.49
C ILE A 461 -4.20 -4.84 -14.45
N SER A 462 -4.26 -4.53 -15.76
CA SER A 462 -4.75 -5.47 -16.78
C SER A 462 -3.87 -6.72 -16.85
N LYS A 463 -2.55 -6.55 -16.74
CA LYS A 463 -1.61 -7.67 -16.64
C LYS A 463 -1.87 -8.53 -15.40
N ALA A 464 -2.01 -7.90 -14.23
CA ALA A 464 -2.27 -8.62 -12.98
C ALA A 464 -3.61 -9.38 -13.03
N LEU A 465 -4.69 -8.72 -13.46
CA LEU A 465 -6.03 -9.31 -13.54
C LEU A 465 -6.08 -10.42 -14.58
N GLY A 466 -5.57 -10.22 -15.80
CA GLY A 466 -5.62 -11.26 -16.83
C GLY A 466 -4.79 -12.49 -16.46
N ASN A 467 -3.65 -12.31 -15.78
CA ASN A 467 -2.85 -13.43 -15.28
C ASN A 467 -3.55 -14.22 -14.16
N HIS A 468 -4.26 -13.51 -13.28
CA HIS A 468 -4.96 -14.12 -12.14
C HIS A 468 -6.26 -14.80 -12.57
N LEU A 469 -7.08 -14.11 -13.35
CA LEU A 469 -8.39 -14.57 -13.81
C LEU A 469 -8.31 -15.49 -15.03
N LYS A 470 -7.14 -15.60 -15.67
CA LYS A 470 -6.91 -16.37 -16.90
C LYS A 470 -7.89 -15.97 -18.01
N THR A 471 -8.17 -14.68 -18.16
CA THR A 471 -9.06 -14.14 -19.20
C THR A 471 -8.35 -13.05 -20.00
N ARG A 472 -8.80 -12.84 -21.23
CA ARG A 472 -8.29 -11.82 -22.13
C ARG A 472 -8.84 -10.45 -21.74
N ILE A 473 -7.97 -9.45 -21.60
CA ILE A 473 -8.33 -8.06 -21.31
C ILE A 473 -8.02 -7.18 -22.52
N TYR A 474 -8.96 -6.32 -22.87
CA TYR A 474 -8.85 -5.29 -23.91
C TYR A 474 -8.86 -3.91 -23.24
N ALA A 475 -7.69 -3.32 -23.04
CA ALA A 475 -7.57 -1.96 -22.52
C ALA A 475 -7.74 -0.97 -23.68
N LEU A 476 -8.81 -0.17 -23.64
CA LEU A 476 -9.17 0.76 -24.71
C LEU A 476 -8.54 2.13 -24.48
N ASP A 477 -8.24 2.81 -25.58
CA ASP A 477 -8.27 4.27 -25.65
C ASP A 477 -9.68 4.68 -26.10
N LEU A 478 -10.40 5.46 -25.29
CA LEU A 478 -11.67 6.05 -25.72
C LEU A 478 -11.42 7.14 -26.76
N ARG A 479 -12.45 7.53 -27.53
CA ARG A 479 -12.34 8.66 -28.48
C ARG A 479 -11.70 9.89 -27.81
N ASN A 480 -10.96 10.68 -28.59
CA ASN A 480 -10.21 11.84 -28.11
C ASN A 480 -9.09 11.53 -27.10
N HIS A 481 -8.72 10.26 -26.94
CA HIS A 481 -7.66 9.83 -26.03
C HIS A 481 -6.69 8.85 -26.68
N GLY A 482 -5.46 8.85 -26.16
CA GLY A 482 -4.44 7.89 -26.56
C GLY A 482 -4.17 7.90 -28.06
N ASP A 483 -4.33 6.74 -28.70
CA ASP A 483 -4.14 6.55 -30.14
C ASP A 483 -5.49 6.41 -30.90
N SER A 484 -6.62 6.64 -30.23
CA SER A 484 -7.96 6.62 -30.85
C SER A 484 -8.25 7.93 -31.60
N PRO A 485 -9.16 7.92 -32.60
CA PRO A 485 -9.50 9.11 -33.38
C PRO A 485 -9.93 10.31 -32.53
N HIS A 486 -9.55 11.51 -32.97
CA HIS A 486 -10.03 12.76 -32.39
C HIS A 486 -11.23 13.29 -33.19
N LEU A 487 -12.39 13.32 -32.54
CA LEU A 487 -13.69 13.62 -33.14
C LEU A 487 -14.44 14.66 -32.28
N PRO A 488 -15.18 15.59 -32.91
CA PRO A 488 -15.80 16.72 -32.21
C PRO A 488 -16.84 16.29 -31.17
N GLU A 489 -17.61 15.23 -31.41
CA GLU A 489 -18.60 14.76 -30.45
C GLU A 489 -17.95 14.00 -29.29
N HIS A 490 -18.18 14.46 -28.05
CA HIS A 490 -17.63 13.83 -26.85
C HIS A 490 -18.63 13.79 -25.68
N ASP A 491 -19.59 12.88 -25.79
CA ASP A 491 -20.61 12.58 -24.78
C ASP A 491 -20.70 11.06 -24.51
N TYR A 492 -21.43 10.67 -23.47
CA TYR A 492 -21.54 9.25 -23.08
C TYR A 492 -22.31 8.39 -24.06
N THR A 493 -23.26 8.95 -24.80
CA THR A 493 -24.01 8.22 -25.83
C THR A 493 -23.08 7.86 -26.98
N THR A 494 -22.29 8.82 -27.43
CA THR A 494 -21.40 8.63 -28.57
C THR A 494 -20.18 7.78 -28.21
N MET A 495 -19.67 7.89 -26.97
CA MET A 495 -18.67 6.93 -26.47
C MET A 495 -19.23 5.51 -26.31
N ALA A 496 -20.51 5.36 -25.95
CA ALA A 496 -21.14 4.03 -25.87
C ALA A 496 -21.30 3.42 -27.26
N ASP A 497 -21.68 4.21 -28.27
CA ASP A 497 -21.76 3.76 -29.67
C ASP A 497 -20.41 3.14 -30.14
N ASP A 498 -19.28 3.78 -29.83
CA ASP A 498 -17.95 3.26 -30.20
C ASP A 498 -17.61 1.95 -29.48
N VAL A 499 -17.96 1.82 -28.20
CA VAL A 499 -17.67 0.62 -27.41
C VAL A 499 -18.55 -0.55 -27.86
N GLU A 500 -19.83 -0.30 -28.17
CA GLU A 500 -20.72 -1.29 -28.75
C GLU A 500 -20.16 -1.80 -30.08
N GLU A 501 -19.73 -0.91 -30.96
CA GLU A 501 -19.10 -1.26 -32.23
C GLU A 501 -17.78 -2.01 -32.06
N PHE A 502 -16.93 -1.61 -31.11
CA PHE A 502 -15.71 -2.34 -30.77
C PHE A 502 -16.01 -3.80 -30.39
N ILE A 503 -17.03 -4.02 -29.55
CA ILE A 503 -17.45 -5.36 -29.11
C ILE A 503 -17.95 -6.18 -30.31
N HIS A 504 -18.75 -5.58 -31.18
CA HIS A 504 -19.26 -6.25 -32.38
C HIS A 504 -18.15 -6.59 -33.38
N ASN A 505 -17.23 -5.67 -33.65
CA ASN A 505 -16.15 -5.83 -34.62
C ASN A 505 -15.18 -6.94 -34.20
N LEU A 506 -14.87 -7.03 -32.91
CA LEU A 506 -14.04 -8.11 -32.36
C LEU A 506 -14.83 -9.38 -32.01
N LYS A 507 -16.14 -9.39 -32.23
CA LYS A 507 -17.05 -10.52 -31.95
C LYS A 507 -16.90 -11.03 -30.51
N LEU A 508 -16.78 -10.11 -29.55
CA LEU A 508 -16.60 -10.50 -28.16
C LEU A 508 -17.92 -11.04 -27.58
N ALA A 509 -17.90 -12.27 -27.08
CA ALA A 509 -19.07 -12.88 -26.47
C ALA A 509 -19.30 -12.33 -25.05
N LYS A 510 -20.33 -11.48 -24.90
CA LYS A 510 -20.80 -10.91 -23.63
C LYS A 510 -19.66 -10.45 -22.69
N PRO A 511 -18.76 -9.54 -23.12
CA PRO A 511 -17.64 -9.09 -22.30
C PRO A 511 -18.08 -8.51 -20.95
N ILE A 512 -17.16 -8.50 -19.99
CA ILE A 512 -17.28 -7.73 -18.75
C ILE A 512 -16.74 -6.32 -19.03
N LEU A 513 -17.49 -5.28 -18.70
CA LEU A 513 -17.03 -3.90 -18.85
C LEU A 513 -16.49 -3.38 -17.52
N ILE A 514 -15.27 -2.85 -17.54
CA ILE A 514 -14.67 -2.10 -16.44
C ILE A 514 -14.43 -0.68 -16.92
N GLY A 515 -14.89 0.31 -16.16
CA GLY A 515 -14.66 1.71 -16.49
C GLY A 515 -14.28 2.53 -15.27
N HIS A 516 -13.30 3.43 -15.41
CA HIS A 516 -12.95 4.41 -14.38
C HIS A 516 -13.45 5.80 -14.73
N SER A 517 -14.10 6.49 -13.78
CA SER A 517 -14.55 7.88 -13.94
C SER A 517 -15.39 8.09 -15.21
N MET A 518 -14.87 8.77 -16.23
CA MET A 518 -15.51 8.89 -17.56
C MET A 518 -15.85 7.53 -18.17
N GLY A 519 -14.89 6.60 -18.20
CA GLY A 519 -15.11 5.24 -18.71
C GLY A 519 -16.16 4.47 -17.92
N ALA A 520 -16.35 4.79 -16.63
CA ALA A 520 -17.41 4.17 -15.82
C ALA A 520 -18.80 4.58 -16.31
N LYS A 521 -19.01 5.86 -16.60
CA LYS A 521 -20.27 6.37 -17.18
C LYS A 521 -20.50 5.87 -18.60
N THR A 522 -19.44 5.71 -19.40
CA THR A 522 -19.52 5.03 -20.70
C THR A 522 -19.98 3.58 -20.53
N ALA A 523 -19.37 2.81 -19.63
CA ALA A 523 -19.73 1.43 -19.35
C ALA A 523 -21.18 1.28 -18.87
N MET A 524 -21.61 2.14 -17.94
CA MET A 524 -23.00 2.22 -17.47
C MET A 524 -23.97 2.52 -18.62
N THR A 525 -23.58 3.40 -19.55
CA THR A 525 -24.41 3.77 -20.70
C THR A 525 -24.57 2.58 -21.66
N VAL A 526 -23.50 1.85 -21.97
CA VAL A 526 -23.57 0.60 -22.76
C VAL A 526 -24.47 -0.43 -22.07
N ALA A 527 -24.29 -0.63 -20.76
CA ALA A 527 -25.06 -1.60 -19.98
C ALA A 527 -26.57 -1.34 -20.00
N LEU A 528 -26.98 -0.07 -19.96
CA LEU A 528 -28.40 0.32 -19.98
C LEU A 528 -29.00 0.33 -21.39
N ARG A 529 -28.22 0.65 -22.42
CA ARG A 529 -28.68 0.65 -23.82
C ARG A 529 -28.77 -0.74 -24.42
N SER A 530 -27.75 -1.55 -24.12
CA SER A 530 -27.49 -2.84 -24.77
C SER A 530 -27.23 -3.92 -23.69
N PRO A 531 -28.19 -4.18 -22.79
CA PRO A 531 -27.98 -5.07 -21.64
C PRO A 531 -27.57 -6.49 -22.04
N GLU A 532 -28.02 -6.97 -23.20
CA GLU A 532 -27.66 -8.29 -23.72
C GLU A 532 -26.23 -8.38 -24.28
N LEU A 533 -25.59 -7.24 -24.55
CA LEU A 533 -24.27 -7.18 -25.16
C LEU A 533 -23.16 -7.53 -24.17
N ILE A 534 -23.40 -7.39 -22.86
CA ILE A 534 -22.39 -7.53 -21.82
C ILE A 534 -22.83 -8.55 -20.76
N SER A 535 -21.89 -9.15 -20.05
CA SER A 535 -22.22 -10.08 -18.95
C SER A 535 -22.28 -9.40 -17.59
N SER A 536 -21.44 -8.41 -17.34
CA SER A 536 -21.34 -7.72 -16.05
C SER A 536 -20.68 -6.35 -16.21
N LEU A 537 -20.93 -5.48 -15.24
CA LEU A 537 -20.41 -4.12 -15.17
C LEU A 537 -19.55 -3.92 -13.90
N ILE A 538 -18.41 -3.25 -14.04
CA ILE A 538 -17.62 -2.74 -12.92
C ILE A 538 -17.42 -1.23 -13.12
N SER A 539 -18.10 -0.44 -12.29
CA SER A 539 -18.00 1.03 -12.25
C SER A 539 -16.98 1.45 -11.19
N VAL A 540 -15.88 2.07 -11.61
CA VAL A 540 -14.82 2.54 -10.71
C VAL A 540 -14.96 4.04 -10.49
N ASP A 541 -15.33 4.39 -9.26
CA ASP A 541 -15.45 5.72 -8.70
C ASP A 541 -16.29 6.71 -9.52
N ASN A 542 -17.43 6.23 -10.04
CA ASN A 542 -18.47 7.08 -10.59
C ASN A 542 -19.87 6.47 -10.40
N ALA A 543 -20.89 7.30 -10.55
CA ALA A 543 -22.30 6.93 -10.38
C ALA A 543 -23.15 7.45 -11.55
N PRO A 544 -24.32 6.86 -11.83
CA PRO A 544 -25.23 7.27 -12.91
C PRO A 544 -26.01 8.54 -12.54
N VAL A 545 -25.29 9.62 -12.22
CA VAL A 545 -25.86 10.91 -11.82
C VAL A 545 -25.27 12.05 -12.63
N SER A 546 -26.13 13.00 -12.99
CA SER A 546 -25.71 14.30 -13.49
C SER A 546 -25.22 15.15 -12.32
N ALA A 547 -23.92 15.42 -12.28
CA ALA A 547 -23.30 16.21 -11.23
C ALA A 547 -22.20 17.04 -11.86
N LYS A 548 -22.15 18.34 -11.50
CA LYS A 548 -21.09 19.24 -11.97
C LYS A 548 -19.73 18.57 -11.79
N LEU A 549 -18.97 18.45 -12.87
CA LEU A 549 -17.56 18.07 -12.77
C LEU A 549 -16.89 19.03 -11.79
N GLY A 550 -16.01 18.49 -10.94
CA GLY A 550 -15.28 19.33 -10.00
C GLY A 550 -14.51 20.41 -10.77
N SER A 551 -14.46 21.63 -10.22
CA SER A 551 -13.75 22.77 -10.83
C SER A 551 -12.26 22.50 -11.12
N GLN A 552 -11.71 21.40 -10.62
CA GLN A 552 -10.35 20.95 -10.87
C GLN A 552 -10.12 20.56 -12.33
N PHE A 553 -11.07 19.90 -13.02
CA PHE A 553 -10.86 19.53 -14.44
C PHE A 553 -10.73 20.75 -15.33
N SER A 554 -11.52 21.80 -15.08
CA SER A 554 -11.37 23.07 -15.78
C SER A 554 -10.02 23.74 -15.51
N LYS A 555 -9.44 23.56 -14.31
CA LYS A 555 -8.07 24.04 -14.03
C LYS A 555 -7.02 23.23 -14.78
N TYR A 556 -7.19 21.91 -14.89
CA TYR A 556 -6.27 21.05 -15.64
C TYR A 556 -6.24 21.45 -17.11
N VAL A 557 -7.43 21.64 -17.72
CA VAL A 557 -7.55 22.15 -19.10
C VAL A 557 -6.79 23.46 -19.27
N LYS A 558 -6.98 24.44 -18.36
CA LYS A 558 -6.27 25.72 -18.42
C LYS A 558 -4.75 25.55 -18.35
N GLY A 559 -4.24 24.74 -17.42
CA GLY A 559 -2.81 24.48 -17.30
C GLY A 559 -2.24 23.73 -18.50
N MET A 560 -3.00 22.80 -19.09
CA MET A 560 -2.61 22.09 -20.30
C MET A 560 -2.61 23.02 -21.53
N GLN A 561 -3.58 23.93 -21.64
CA GLN A 561 -3.60 24.96 -22.69
C GLN A 561 -2.41 25.94 -22.56
N GLU A 562 -2.04 26.34 -21.33
CA GLU A 562 -0.86 27.17 -21.10
C GLU A 562 0.42 26.46 -21.55
N ILE A 563 0.55 25.16 -21.27
CA ILE A 563 1.67 24.34 -21.77
C ILE A 563 1.72 24.33 -23.31
N GLU A 564 0.58 24.13 -23.98
CA GLU A 564 0.54 24.13 -25.45
C GLU A 564 0.91 25.48 -26.05
N GLY A 565 0.49 26.59 -25.42
CA GLY A 565 0.86 27.94 -25.83
C GLY A 565 2.33 28.32 -25.53
N ALA A 566 2.99 27.61 -24.61
CA ALA A 566 4.35 27.94 -24.18
C ALA A 566 5.47 27.35 -25.07
N ASN A 567 5.14 26.50 -26.06
CA ASN A 567 6.10 25.88 -26.99
C ASN A 567 7.30 25.21 -26.30
N ILE A 568 7.06 24.58 -25.16
CA ILE A 568 8.12 23.99 -24.33
C ILE A 568 8.75 22.75 -24.98
N THR A 569 10.00 22.44 -24.62
CA THR A 569 10.72 21.25 -25.14
C THR A 569 11.06 20.23 -24.06
N LYS A 570 10.91 20.60 -22.78
CA LYS A 570 11.25 19.78 -21.61
C LYS A 570 10.04 19.54 -20.72
N GLN A 571 9.86 18.29 -20.29
CA GLN A 571 8.75 17.90 -19.42
C GLN A 571 8.80 18.60 -18.05
N SER A 572 9.99 18.94 -17.54
CA SER A 572 10.15 19.70 -16.29
C SER A 572 9.57 21.11 -16.37
N GLU A 573 9.57 21.74 -17.55
CA GLU A 573 8.94 23.04 -17.76
C GLU A 573 7.41 22.90 -17.75
N ALA A 574 6.89 21.83 -18.35
CA ALA A 574 5.49 21.47 -18.31
C ALA A 574 4.99 21.27 -16.86
N ASP A 575 5.72 20.49 -16.06
CA ASP A 575 5.37 20.25 -14.65
C ASP A 575 5.35 21.55 -13.84
N ARG A 576 6.29 22.48 -14.11
CA ARG A 576 6.33 23.80 -13.47
C ARG A 576 5.10 24.66 -13.81
N ILE A 577 4.62 24.60 -15.05
CA ILE A 577 3.38 25.29 -15.46
C ILE A 577 2.18 24.64 -14.74
N LEU A 578 2.04 23.31 -14.83
CA LEU A 578 0.93 22.59 -14.20
C LEU A 578 0.91 22.70 -12.67
N GLN A 579 2.06 22.94 -12.03
CA GLN A 579 2.15 23.16 -10.57
C GLN A 579 1.29 24.34 -10.09
N GLN A 580 1.04 25.33 -10.95
CA GLN A 580 0.15 26.46 -10.64
C GLN A 580 -1.34 26.06 -10.62
N TYR A 581 -1.69 24.95 -11.26
CA TYR A 581 -3.06 24.48 -11.45
C TYR A 581 -3.40 23.25 -10.59
N GLU A 582 -2.39 22.43 -10.24
CA GLU A 582 -2.54 21.20 -9.45
C GLU A 582 -1.33 20.98 -8.52
N GLU A 583 -1.59 20.89 -7.22
CA GLU A 583 -0.56 20.71 -6.18
C GLU A 583 -0.05 19.26 -6.09
N SER A 584 -0.92 18.28 -6.37
CA SER A 584 -0.63 16.87 -6.33
C SER A 584 0.31 16.44 -7.46
N LEU A 585 1.55 16.11 -7.10
CA LEU A 585 2.54 15.60 -8.06
C LEU A 585 2.03 14.36 -8.81
N PRO A 586 1.40 13.34 -8.17
CA PRO A 586 0.83 12.21 -8.90
C PRO A 586 -0.16 12.60 -10.00
N ILE A 587 -1.03 13.59 -9.75
CA ILE A 587 -2.02 14.04 -10.74
C ILE A 587 -1.33 14.80 -11.87
N ARG A 588 -0.37 15.67 -11.57
CA ARG A 588 0.42 16.34 -12.62
C ARG A 588 1.14 15.35 -13.50
N GLN A 589 1.82 14.37 -12.91
CA GLN A 589 2.53 13.34 -13.66
C GLN A 589 1.57 12.50 -14.50
N PHE A 590 0.37 12.20 -13.99
CA PHE A 590 -0.68 11.57 -14.77
C PHE A 590 -1.07 12.40 -16.01
N LEU A 591 -1.38 13.69 -15.85
CA LEU A 591 -1.73 14.57 -16.98
C LEU A 591 -0.59 14.65 -18.00
N LEU A 592 0.65 14.76 -17.52
CA LEU A 592 1.86 14.83 -18.33
C LEU A 592 2.16 13.54 -19.10
N THR A 593 1.55 12.40 -18.76
CA THR A 593 1.66 11.18 -19.59
C THR A 593 1.10 11.36 -21.00
N ASN A 594 0.27 12.38 -21.21
CA ASN A 594 -0.24 12.74 -22.52
C ASN A 594 0.74 13.56 -23.36
N LEU A 595 1.87 14.03 -22.82
CA LEU A 595 2.84 14.79 -23.62
C LEU A 595 3.54 13.90 -24.65
N MET A 596 3.64 14.43 -25.86
CA MET A 596 4.38 13.84 -26.96
C MET A 596 5.32 14.87 -27.56
N ARG A 597 6.48 14.40 -27.98
CA ARG A 597 7.42 15.21 -28.74
C ARG A 597 6.94 15.32 -30.19
N SER A 598 6.63 16.55 -30.60
CA SER A 598 6.32 16.89 -31.98
C SER A 598 7.54 16.64 -32.86
N LYS A 599 7.34 15.92 -33.97
CA LYS A 599 8.41 15.64 -34.94
C LYS A 599 8.74 16.84 -35.83
N VAL A 600 7.87 17.85 -35.87
CA VAL A 600 8.00 19.02 -36.76
C VAL A 600 8.86 20.11 -36.14
N ASP A 601 8.60 20.44 -34.88
CA ASP A 601 9.17 21.61 -34.18
C ASP A 601 9.89 21.23 -32.88
N ASN A 602 9.99 19.92 -32.57
CA ASN A 602 10.60 19.38 -31.36
C ASN A 602 9.97 19.86 -30.03
N THR A 603 8.82 20.52 -30.09
CA THR A 603 8.05 20.94 -28.91
C THR A 603 7.27 19.79 -28.30
N LEU A 604 6.84 19.92 -27.05
CA LEU A 604 5.95 18.99 -26.39
C LEU A 604 4.50 19.44 -26.59
N LYS A 605 3.67 18.55 -27.13
CA LYS A 605 2.23 18.75 -27.36
C LYS A 605 1.44 17.66 -26.67
N PHE A 606 0.23 17.94 -26.24
CA PHE A 606 -0.62 16.87 -25.70
C PHE A 606 -1.15 16.00 -26.84
N ARG A 607 -1.16 14.68 -26.60
CA ARG A 607 -1.82 13.72 -27.49
C ARG A 607 -3.33 13.82 -27.45
N VAL A 608 -3.90 14.46 -26.44
CA VAL A 608 -5.34 14.66 -26.32
C VAL A 608 -5.71 16.05 -26.86
N PRO A 609 -6.87 16.25 -27.50
CA PRO A 609 -7.29 17.55 -27.98
C PRO A 609 -7.81 18.37 -26.79
N VAL A 610 -6.89 19.07 -26.09
CA VAL A 610 -7.16 19.73 -24.81
C VAL A 610 -8.33 20.72 -24.89
N GLN A 611 -8.39 21.52 -25.95
CA GLN A 611 -9.48 22.47 -26.17
C GLN A 611 -10.84 21.76 -26.30
N LEU A 612 -10.93 20.75 -27.17
CA LEU A 612 -12.15 19.98 -27.40
C LEU A 612 -12.65 19.31 -26.12
N LEU A 613 -11.74 18.66 -25.37
CA LEU A 613 -12.07 18.05 -24.09
C LEU A 613 -12.53 19.09 -23.05
N GLY A 614 -11.94 20.29 -23.09
CA GLY A 614 -12.35 21.44 -22.28
C GLY A 614 -13.76 21.92 -22.57
N GLU A 615 -14.12 22.05 -23.85
CA GLU A 615 -15.45 22.43 -24.32
C GLU A 615 -16.51 21.37 -23.99
N SER A 616 -16.10 20.10 -23.86
CA SER A 616 -17.00 18.97 -23.58
C SER A 616 -17.21 18.68 -22.09
N LEU A 617 -16.58 19.44 -21.17
CA LEU A 617 -16.67 19.16 -19.72
C LEU A 617 -18.09 19.24 -19.16
N ASP A 618 -18.93 20.13 -19.70
CA ASP A 618 -20.32 20.28 -19.26
C ASP A 618 -21.18 19.08 -19.68
N GLU A 619 -20.99 18.57 -20.90
CA GLU A 619 -21.66 17.35 -21.37
C GLU A 619 -21.22 16.13 -20.54
N LEU A 620 -19.93 16.03 -20.22
CA LEU A 620 -19.39 14.98 -19.35
C LEU A 620 -19.89 15.08 -17.89
N ALA A 621 -20.44 16.22 -17.47
CA ALA A 621 -21.08 16.34 -16.16
C ALA A 621 -22.42 15.58 -16.10
N GLY A 622 -23.05 15.38 -17.26
CA GLY A 622 -24.33 14.71 -17.40
C GLY A 622 -24.28 13.19 -17.23
N PHE A 623 -25.45 12.57 -17.33
CA PHE A 623 -25.65 11.15 -17.57
C PHE A 623 -26.86 11.05 -18.51
N PRO A 624 -26.82 10.22 -19.58
CA PRO A 624 -27.83 10.27 -20.65
C PRO A 624 -29.20 9.70 -20.25
N PHE A 625 -29.33 9.17 -19.02
CA PHE A 625 -30.57 8.64 -18.49
C PHE A 625 -30.98 9.37 -17.21
N ASN A 626 -32.29 9.49 -17.03
CA ASN A 626 -32.93 10.09 -15.87
C ASN A 626 -33.66 9.02 -15.05
N ALA A 627 -33.93 9.31 -13.78
CA ALA A 627 -34.65 8.37 -12.90
C ALA A 627 -36.09 8.06 -13.37
N SER A 628 -36.66 8.89 -14.26
CA SER A 628 -37.95 8.63 -14.91
C SER A 628 -37.88 7.58 -16.02
N ASP A 629 -36.68 7.28 -16.54
CA ASP A 629 -36.51 6.32 -17.61
C ASP A 629 -36.66 4.90 -17.04
N ASN A 630 -37.49 4.10 -17.69
CA ASN A 630 -37.70 2.69 -17.32
C ASN A 630 -36.65 1.79 -17.98
N VAL A 631 -35.37 2.11 -17.76
CA VAL A 631 -34.21 1.32 -18.22
C VAL A 631 -33.45 0.77 -17.03
N LYS A 632 -33.07 -0.51 -17.11
CA LYS A 632 -32.33 -1.20 -16.06
C LYS A 632 -31.36 -2.19 -16.68
N PHE A 633 -30.23 -2.38 -16.02
CA PHE A 633 -29.33 -3.49 -16.28
C PHE A 633 -29.44 -4.48 -15.12
N GLU A 634 -30.06 -5.62 -15.37
CA GLU A 634 -30.26 -6.66 -14.37
C GLU A 634 -29.04 -7.58 -14.21
N GLY A 635 -27.99 -7.40 -15.02
CA GLY A 635 -26.75 -8.15 -14.86
C GLY A 635 -25.99 -7.77 -13.58
N PRO A 636 -25.05 -8.63 -13.13
CA PRO A 636 -24.18 -8.33 -11.99
C PRO A 636 -23.43 -7.02 -12.20
N SER A 637 -23.52 -6.13 -11.21
CA SER A 637 -22.87 -4.83 -11.24
C SER A 637 -22.05 -4.61 -9.98
N LEU A 638 -20.79 -4.21 -10.13
CA LEU A 638 -19.91 -3.86 -9.03
C LEU A 638 -19.57 -2.38 -9.09
N PHE A 639 -19.81 -1.65 -8.02
CA PHE A 639 -19.43 -0.25 -7.86
C PHE A 639 -18.28 -0.18 -6.87
N ILE A 640 -17.11 0.23 -7.34
CA ILE A 640 -15.92 0.44 -6.51
C ILE A 640 -15.86 1.92 -6.19
N ARG A 641 -15.92 2.27 -4.90
CA ARG A 641 -15.91 3.65 -4.41
C ARG A 641 -14.60 3.96 -3.71
N GLY A 642 -13.94 5.04 -4.14
CA GLY A 642 -12.86 5.64 -3.36
C GLY A 642 -13.42 6.34 -2.12
N THR A 643 -13.05 5.91 -0.92
CA THR A 643 -13.60 6.47 0.33
C THR A 643 -13.27 7.93 0.56
N LYS A 644 -12.21 8.45 -0.08
CA LYS A 644 -11.80 9.86 -0.05
C LYS A 644 -12.34 10.66 -1.24
N SER A 645 -13.04 9.99 -2.17
CA SER A 645 -13.62 10.61 -3.37
C SER A 645 -15.03 11.17 -3.11
N ARG A 646 -15.43 12.15 -3.92
CA ARG A 646 -16.75 12.77 -3.88
C ARG A 646 -17.68 12.30 -5.02
N TYR A 647 -17.25 11.37 -5.85
CA TYR A 647 -18.00 10.93 -7.03
C TYR A 647 -19.14 9.96 -6.69
N VAL A 648 -18.91 9.01 -5.79
CA VAL A 648 -19.95 8.06 -5.34
C VAL A 648 -20.37 8.40 -3.92
N GLN A 649 -21.40 9.24 -3.78
CA GLN A 649 -21.90 9.70 -2.49
C GLN A 649 -23.09 8.84 -2.02
N LYS A 650 -23.40 8.81 -0.72
CA LYS A 650 -24.58 8.09 -0.22
C LYS A 650 -25.88 8.47 -0.95
N LYS A 651 -26.00 9.74 -1.37
CA LYS A 651 -27.15 10.24 -2.15
C LYS A 651 -27.27 9.64 -3.56
N SER A 652 -26.21 9.05 -4.12
CA SER A 652 -26.26 8.39 -5.42
C SER A 652 -26.71 6.94 -5.33
N PHE A 653 -26.77 6.34 -4.12
CA PHE A 653 -27.15 4.93 -3.96
C PHE A 653 -28.55 4.61 -4.45
N PRO A 654 -29.60 5.44 -4.20
CA PRO A 654 -30.92 5.17 -4.76
C PRO A 654 -30.93 5.18 -6.29
N VAL A 655 -30.14 6.06 -6.91
CA VAL A 655 -30.04 6.16 -8.38
C VAL A 655 -29.27 4.97 -8.96
N ILE A 656 -28.21 4.53 -8.28
CA ILE A 656 -27.50 3.28 -8.63
C ILE A 656 -28.48 2.10 -8.55
N ALA A 657 -29.22 1.96 -7.46
CA ALA A 657 -30.17 0.87 -7.26
C ALA A 657 -31.31 0.88 -8.31
N HIS A 658 -31.75 2.06 -8.76
CA HIS A 658 -32.77 2.20 -9.80
C HIS A 658 -32.31 1.60 -11.13
N PHE A 659 -31.12 2.00 -11.60
CA PHE A 659 -30.58 1.56 -12.89
C PHE A 659 -29.91 0.17 -12.85
N PHE A 660 -29.34 -0.20 -11.69
CA PHE A 660 -28.54 -1.41 -11.50
C PHE A 660 -29.04 -2.16 -10.25
N PRO A 661 -30.21 -2.82 -10.30
CA PRO A 661 -30.82 -3.45 -9.11
C PRO A 661 -29.95 -4.53 -8.47
N ASN A 662 -29.08 -5.19 -9.24
CA ASN A 662 -28.17 -6.24 -8.77
C ASN A 662 -26.75 -5.72 -8.48
N TYR A 663 -26.65 -4.47 -8.00
CA TYR A 663 -25.36 -3.88 -7.67
C TYR A 663 -24.78 -4.35 -6.33
N LYS A 664 -23.46 -4.43 -6.27
CA LYS A 664 -22.66 -4.50 -5.04
C LYS A 664 -21.81 -3.24 -4.95
N LEU A 665 -21.56 -2.78 -3.73
CA LEU A 665 -20.67 -1.65 -3.46
C LEU A 665 -19.44 -2.15 -2.69
N VAL A 666 -18.26 -1.78 -3.14
CA VAL A 666 -16.99 -2.04 -2.45
C VAL A 666 -16.27 -0.72 -2.21
N ASP A 667 -15.81 -0.54 -0.97
CA ASP A 667 -15.05 0.63 -0.56
C ASP A 667 -13.55 0.34 -0.63
N VAL A 668 -12.82 1.23 -1.29
CA VAL A 668 -11.35 1.19 -1.38
C VAL A 668 -10.80 2.47 -0.76
N ASP A 669 -9.79 2.35 0.12
CA ASP A 669 -9.14 3.52 0.73
C ASP A 669 -8.29 4.28 -0.29
N ALA A 670 -8.95 5.13 -1.08
CA ALA A 670 -8.37 5.93 -2.14
C ALA A 670 -9.24 7.17 -2.40
N GLY A 671 -8.64 8.19 -3.01
CA GLY A 671 -9.31 9.31 -3.65
C GLY A 671 -9.90 8.90 -5.00
N HIS A 672 -9.96 9.85 -5.93
CA HIS A 672 -10.59 9.60 -7.24
C HIS A 672 -9.79 8.62 -8.12
N TRP A 673 -8.47 8.60 -7.95
CA TRP A 673 -7.56 7.81 -8.77
C TRP A 673 -7.37 6.40 -8.18
N VAL A 674 -8.47 5.68 -7.94
CA VAL A 674 -8.51 4.43 -7.16
C VAL A 674 -7.44 3.42 -7.61
N ILE A 675 -7.30 3.17 -8.91
CA ILE A 675 -6.34 2.21 -9.46
C ILE A 675 -4.89 2.65 -9.24
N SER A 676 -4.61 3.95 -9.32
CA SER A 676 -3.26 4.50 -9.15
C SER A 676 -2.88 4.66 -7.67
N GLU A 677 -3.83 5.06 -6.83
CA GLU A 677 -3.61 5.32 -5.41
C GLU A 677 -3.64 4.03 -4.57
N ASN A 678 -4.48 3.07 -4.92
CA ASN A 678 -4.62 1.81 -4.20
C ASN A 678 -4.91 0.63 -5.16
N PRO A 679 -3.91 0.21 -5.97
CA PRO A 679 -4.07 -0.86 -6.97
C PRO A 679 -4.43 -2.22 -6.35
N GLU A 680 -3.91 -2.51 -5.15
CA GLU A 680 -4.20 -3.77 -4.46
C GLU A 680 -5.62 -3.79 -3.90
N GLY A 681 -6.09 -2.67 -3.32
CA GLY A 681 -7.47 -2.52 -2.89
C GLY A 681 -8.45 -2.64 -4.06
N PHE A 682 -8.15 -2.05 -5.21
CA PHE A 682 -8.93 -2.23 -6.44
C PHE A 682 -8.93 -3.68 -6.93
N LYS A 683 -7.79 -4.38 -6.89
CA LYS A 683 -7.67 -5.76 -7.37
C LYS A 683 -8.47 -6.75 -6.50
N ASN A 684 -8.50 -6.52 -5.19
CA ASN A 684 -9.15 -7.40 -4.23
C ASN A 684 -10.66 -7.13 -4.09
N GLY A 685 -11.07 -5.88 -4.31
CA GLY A 685 -12.46 -5.44 -4.24
C GLY A 685 -13.26 -5.84 -5.47
#